data_AF-A0A1W6YKY8-F1
#
_entry.id   AF-A0A1W6YKY8-F1
#
_cell.length_a   1.000
_cell.length_b   1.000
_cell.length_c   1.000
_cell.angle_alpha   90.00
_cell.angle_beta   90.00
_cell.angle_gamma   90.00
#
_symmetry.space_group_name_H-M   'P 1'
#
loop_
_entity.id
_entity.type
_entity.pdbx_description
1 polymer ?
#
loop_
_entity_poly.entity_id
_entity_poly.type
_entity_poly.pdbx_seq_one_letter_code
_entity_poly.pdbx_strand_id
1 'polypeptide(L)'
;MNSTDEARKSTVAREPRGARLFSFAVVADTHVNEDEHTCASPFATNARANARARHVFQDIAQLPTTPDFVIHLGDIVHPVPGLPAFDEAARRFKEMAAVLPMPLHVVPGNHDVGDKRVDWMPADVVCAEYLDKYRATFGDDYYAVDQGPVRFIYLNALLFNSGLAGEAEQMAWLDEQLATATGRVFMSLHYPPFLHRRDEKGSYDNIDEPGRSWLLERMAHERVEAVFCGHVHNFWYETVGNAELYMLPSTAFLRHDFSEFYRVPPMDEYGRGDVNKFGYFVVDVYEHGHAAQLVRTRGRSAEERATSARDTVPHVLTHTKTASPRGIAAEMRHPWAEVVEIPCTGGVQEFGRKPARNDYPLMAMWEMGLRTLKIPLQDLAGEETLRRARMMSDVGHGFVITCLGCPDPRLIEGAVRAGVHVDALEVNLTQARLAQSADRLRGLRGASDAQLIYAKIRGVDDDKHFDGKHYSHFVNTGMRPAELAGAAWLRQSVAAGLIDGYTVRLDWGTDIHAAHRSLSRQAREDGCVIWGAVKLAHELASANEDDMAIAALVADAYIAARMDEGVRYAFDTFMDVDRGYFPRNGFIDRRYDPRLAARVLAGLNALLPHGRIHSVNVTGTSSGAKRIDMRIGDEAYHLVSGAHAAAEALSSGLAPRLRTIDLTEDGGDGAGETVRLIRP
;
A
#
# COMPACT_ATOMS: atom_id res chain seq x y z
N MET A 1 -0.75 -24.16 25.01
CA MET A 1 -2.23 -24.13 25.13
C MET A 1 -2.82 -24.08 23.73
N ASN A 2 -3.90 -24.81 23.49
CA ASN A 2 -4.43 -25.13 22.15
C ASN A 2 -4.77 -23.91 21.29
N SER A 3 -4.43 -23.98 19.99
CA SER A 3 -4.60 -22.95 18.96
C SER A 3 -6.05 -22.78 18.46
N THR A 4 -7.04 -22.78 19.36
CA THR A 4 -8.47 -22.77 18.97
C THR A 4 -9.24 -21.51 19.37
N ASP A 5 -8.56 -20.39 19.68
CA ASP A 5 -9.25 -19.18 20.21
C ASP A 5 -9.22 -17.92 19.31
N GLU A 6 -8.81 -18.01 18.04
CA GLU A 6 -8.70 -16.83 17.14
C GLU A 6 -9.77 -16.70 16.05
N ALA A 7 -10.99 -17.19 16.30
CA ALA A 7 -12.16 -16.90 15.46
C ALA A 7 -13.15 -15.93 16.14
N ARG A 8 -12.71 -15.10 17.08
CA ARG A 8 -13.49 -13.90 17.44
C ARG A 8 -13.48 -12.96 16.24
N LYS A 9 -14.67 -12.67 15.70
CA LYS A 9 -14.90 -11.57 14.74
C LYS A 9 -14.13 -10.34 15.25
N SER A 10 -13.12 -9.91 14.49
CA SER A 10 -12.67 -8.51 14.58
C SER A 10 -13.83 -7.74 13.98
N THR A 11 -14.62 -7.10 14.82
CA THR A 11 -15.68 -6.16 14.40
C THR A 11 -15.13 -4.74 14.29
N VAL A 12 -13.80 -4.58 14.34
CA VAL A 12 -13.15 -3.28 14.45
C VAL A 12 -12.81 -2.80 13.05
N ALA A 13 -13.69 -1.99 12.46
CA ALA A 13 -13.33 -1.17 11.32
C ALA A 13 -12.20 -0.21 11.75
N ARG A 14 -11.06 -0.28 11.06
CA ARG A 14 -9.85 0.52 11.28
C ARG A 14 -9.80 1.77 10.40
N GLU A 15 -10.89 2.06 9.70
CA GLU A 15 -11.08 3.35 9.02
C GLU A 15 -11.16 4.47 10.07
N PRO A 16 -10.34 5.53 9.96
CA PRO A 16 -10.35 6.62 10.92
C PRO A 16 -11.68 7.39 10.84
N ARG A 17 -12.13 7.89 11.99
CA ARG A 17 -13.38 8.67 12.11
C ARG A 17 -13.18 9.87 13.01
N GLY A 18 -14.00 10.89 12.78
CA GLY A 18 -13.96 12.14 13.53
C GLY A 18 -12.91 13.12 13.01
N ALA A 19 -12.64 14.16 13.77
CA ALA A 19 -11.65 15.17 13.39
C ALA A 19 -10.22 14.60 13.46
N ARG A 20 -9.34 15.09 12.59
CA ARG A 20 -7.89 14.88 12.75
C ARG A 20 -7.42 15.67 13.97
N LEU A 21 -6.74 15.00 14.90
CA LEU A 21 -6.23 15.59 16.14
C LEU A 21 -4.83 16.17 15.97
N PHE A 22 -3.91 15.38 15.42
CA PHE A 22 -2.50 15.73 15.24
C PHE A 22 -1.85 14.76 14.23
N SER A 23 -0.61 15.02 13.82
CA SER A 23 0.17 14.10 12.99
C SER A 23 1.60 13.94 13.50
N PHE A 24 2.24 12.82 13.20
CA PHE A 24 3.65 12.59 13.53
C PHE A 24 4.36 11.85 12.39
N ALA A 25 5.68 11.96 12.32
CA ALA A 25 6.48 11.19 11.37
C ALA A 25 7.19 10.02 12.08
N VAL A 26 7.42 8.93 11.35
CA VAL A 26 8.15 7.75 11.87
C VAL A 26 9.24 7.36 10.87
N VAL A 27 10.48 7.33 11.35
CA VAL A 27 11.69 7.02 10.59
C VAL A 27 12.35 5.79 11.22
N ALA A 28 13.03 4.97 10.41
CA ALA A 28 13.79 3.82 10.90
C ALA A 28 15.13 3.70 10.16
N ASP A 29 16.10 3.10 10.85
CA ASP A 29 17.33 2.54 10.26
C ASP A 29 18.11 3.56 9.40
N THR A 30 18.41 4.74 9.95
CA THR A 30 19.20 5.77 9.25
C THR A 30 20.66 5.37 9.10
N HIS A 31 21.19 4.54 10.00
CA HIS A 31 22.58 4.06 9.98
C HIS A 31 23.59 5.16 9.65
N VAL A 32 23.51 6.29 10.37
CA VAL A 32 24.45 7.40 10.17
C VAL A 32 25.88 6.92 10.44
N ASN A 33 26.77 7.20 9.49
CA ASN A 33 28.20 6.93 9.58
C ASN A 33 28.93 8.11 10.22
N GLU A 34 30.13 7.82 10.73
CA GLU A 34 31.09 8.78 11.29
C GLU A 34 31.65 9.77 10.25
N ASP A 35 31.52 9.49 8.96
CA ASP A 35 32.02 10.30 7.85
C ASP A 35 31.01 10.31 6.67
N GLU A 36 31.08 11.31 5.79
CA GLU A 36 30.14 11.46 4.66
C GLU A 36 30.39 10.49 3.51
N HIS A 37 31.62 10.01 3.32
CA HIS A 37 31.97 9.20 2.16
C HIS A 37 32.64 7.89 2.53
N THR A 38 32.94 7.71 3.82
CA THR A 38 33.56 6.51 4.35
C THR A 38 32.54 5.75 5.20
N CYS A 39 32.45 4.44 4.96
CA CYS A 39 31.65 3.53 5.75
C CYS A 39 32.44 2.24 5.95
N ALA A 40 32.29 1.61 7.12
CA ALA A 40 32.90 0.30 7.40
C ALA A 40 32.26 -0.84 6.57
N SER A 41 31.03 -0.64 6.08
CA SER A 41 30.36 -1.58 5.18
C SER A 41 31.02 -1.59 3.79
N PRO A 42 31.20 -2.76 3.16
CA PRO A 42 31.76 -2.87 1.82
C PRO A 42 30.80 -2.40 0.70
N PHE A 43 29.53 -2.15 1.03
CA PHE A 43 28.50 -1.76 0.07
C PHE A 43 28.44 -0.24 -0.12
N ALA A 44 28.45 0.22 -1.37
CA ALA A 44 28.48 1.63 -1.73
C ALA A 44 27.21 2.37 -1.30
N THR A 45 26.06 1.69 -1.27
CA THR A 45 24.79 2.27 -0.80
C THR A 45 24.88 2.73 0.66
N ASN A 46 25.67 2.05 1.50
CA ASN A 46 25.83 2.42 2.91
C ASN A 46 26.57 3.75 3.08
N ALA A 47 27.51 4.08 2.19
CA ALA A 47 28.20 5.37 2.22
C ALA A 47 27.25 6.56 1.98
N ARG A 48 26.04 6.32 1.46
CA ARG A 48 25.03 7.37 1.21
C ARG A 48 24.09 7.61 2.39
N ALA A 49 24.23 6.86 3.49
CA ALA A 49 23.32 6.92 4.64
C ALA A 49 23.18 8.34 5.22
N ASN A 50 24.29 9.05 5.40
CA ASN A 50 24.31 10.42 5.93
C ASN A 50 23.54 11.41 5.05
N ALA A 51 23.83 11.41 3.74
CA ALA A 51 23.14 12.26 2.78
C ALA A 51 21.63 11.95 2.69
N ARG A 52 21.23 10.68 2.81
CA ARG A 52 19.83 10.25 2.83
C ARG A 52 19.13 10.64 4.13
N ALA A 53 19.74 10.43 5.29
CA ALA A 53 19.20 10.83 6.59
C ALA A 53 18.97 12.35 6.64
N ARG A 54 19.94 13.14 6.17
CA ARG A 54 19.78 14.60 6.03
C ARG A 54 18.60 14.98 5.15
N HIS A 55 18.46 14.35 3.99
CA HIS A 55 17.31 14.60 3.12
C HIS A 55 16.00 14.30 3.84
N VAL A 56 15.90 13.15 4.52
CA VAL A 56 14.69 12.75 5.26
C VAL A 56 14.30 13.79 6.31
N PHE A 57 15.23 14.25 7.14
CA PHE A 57 14.91 15.26 8.16
C PHE A 57 14.54 16.61 7.56
N GLN A 58 15.19 17.03 6.48
CA GLN A 58 14.83 18.25 5.76
C GLN A 58 13.46 18.14 5.08
N ASP A 59 13.14 16.97 4.54
CA ASP A 59 11.87 16.66 3.89
C ASP A 59 10.73 16.70 4.90
N ILE A 60 10.90 16.06 6.06
CA ILE A 60 9.95 16.10 7.18
C ILE A 60 9.72 17.54 7.67
N ALA A 61 10.80 18.31 7.85
CA ALA A 61 10.72 19.71 8.29
C ALA A 61 9.96 20.62 7.29
N GLN A 62 9.80 20.18 6.04
CA GLN A 62 9.17 20.93 4.95
C GLN A 62 7.82 20.36 4.51
N LEU A 63 7.31 19.33 5.22
CA LEU A 63 5.99 18.78 4.93
C LEU A 63 4.92 19.90 4.98
N PRO A 64 3.93 19.90 4.06
CA PRO A 64 2.91 20.95 4.01
C PRO A 64 2.09 21.08 5.30
N THR A 65 1.90 19.95 6.02
CA THR A 65 1.44 19.93 7.40
C THR A 65 2.62 19.51 8.26
N THR A 66 3.14 20.43 9.07
CA THR A 66 4.23 20.15 10.00
C THR A 66 3.79 19.09 11.01
N PRO A 67 4.49 17.95 11.11
CA PRO A 67 4.23 16.97 12.16
C PRO A 67 4.50 17.54 13.55
N ASP A 68 3.73 17.10 14.55
CA ASP A 68 3.86 17.51 15.94
C ASP A 68 5.16 16.99 16.59
N PHE A 69 5.65 15.83 16.15
CA PHE A 69 6.92 15.23 16.54
C PHE A 69 7.36 14.15 15.53
N VAL A 70 8.58 13.65 15.70
CA VAL A 70 9.17 12.55 14.92
C VAL A 70 9.55 11.41 15.85
N ILE A 71 9.34 10.16 15.43
CA ILE A 71 9.84 8.95 16.08
C ILE A 71 10.95 8.33 15.23
N HIS A 72 12.08 7.95 15.82
CA HIS A 72 13.12 7.12 15.21
C HIS A 72 13.16 5.73 15.85
N LEU A 73 12.96 4.68 15.05
CA LEU A 73 12.79 3.29 15.51
C LEU A 73 14.12 2.53 15.72
N GLY A 74 15.21 3.21 16.09
CA GLY A 74 16.52 2.57 16.27
C GLY A 74 17.33 2.38 14.98
N ASP A 75 18.52 1.82 15.17
CA ASP A 75 19.62 1.80 14.20
C ASP A 75 19.91 3.21 13.67
N ILE A 76 20.10 4.10 14.66
CA ILE A 76 20.36 5.52 14.47
C ILE A 76 21.70 5.70 13.76
N VAL A 77 22.73 5.04 14.28
CA VAL A 77 24.09 5.06 13.74
C VAL A 77 24.49 3.71 13.16
N HIS A 78 25.51 3.68 12.29
CA HIS A 78 26.04 2.44 11.73
C HIS A 78 27.15 1.80 12.58
N PRO A 79 28.14 2.53 13.11
CA PRO A 79 29.13 1.92 13.99
C PRO A 79 28.46 1.44 15.28
N VAL A 80 28.73 0.21 15.72
CA VAL A 80 28.23 -0.32 17.00
C VAL A 80 28.95 0.34 18.19
N PRO A 81 28.40 0.32 19.41
CA PRO A 81 28.89 1.11 20.55
C PRO A 81 30.34 0.81 20.96
N GLY A 82 30.79 -0.43 20.73
CA GLY A 82 32.16 -0.88 21.00
C GLY A 82 33.21 -0.33 20.02
N LEU A 83 32.79 0.30 18.91
CA LEU A 83 33.71 0.88 17.93
C LEU A 83 34.02 2.35 18.25
N PRO A 84 35.28 2.82 18.03
CA PRO A 84 35.67 4.21 18.26
C PRO A 84 34.87 5.26 17.47
N ALA A 85 34.28 4.83 16.34
CA ALA A 85 33.53 5.70 15.43
C ALA A 85 32.11 6.05 15.93
N PHE A 86 31.59 5.37 16.95
CA PHE A 86 30.21 5.54 17.43
C PHE A 86 29.89 6.99 17.83
N ASP A 87 30.74 7.62 18.64
CA ASP A 87 30.45 8.94 19.21
C ASP A 87 30.39 10.02 18.13
N GLU A 88 31.23 9.89 17.10
CA GLU A 88 31.26 10.80 15.96
C GLU A 88 30.02 10.62 15.06
N ALA A 89 29.63 9.37 14.78
CA ALA A 89 28.39 9.07 14.07
C ALA A 89 27.16 9.63 14.81
N ALA A 90 27.12 9.48 16.13
CA ALA A 90 26.03 10.01 16.96
C ALA A 90 25.99 11.55 16.98
N ARG A 91 27.16 12.21 17.02
CA ARG A 91 27.26 13.67 16.86
C ARG A 91 26.67 14.12 15.52
N ARG A 92 27.05 13.46 14.42
CA ARG A 92 26.55 13.77 13.08
C ARG A 92 25.05 13.55 12.93
N PHE A 93 24.51 12.48 13.50
CA PHE A 93 23.06 12.25 13.51
C PHE A 93 22.32 13.43 14.14
N LYS A 94 22.78 13.89 15.31
CA LYS A 94 22.17 15.04 16.00
C LYS A 94 22.23 16.32 15.17
N GLU A 95 23.33 16.56 14.46
CA GLU A 95 23.48 17.71 13.56
C GLU A 95 22.52 17.66 12.38
N MET A 96 22.33 16.48 11.77
CA MET A 96 21.37 16.29 10.68
C MET A 96 19.94 16.45 11.16
N ALA A 97 19.61 15.92 12.34
CA ALA A 97 18.28 15.99 12.94
C ALA A 97 17.92 17.40 13.46
N ALA A 98 18.91 18.28 13.72
CA ALA A 98 18.69 19.62 14.25
C ALA A 98 17.88 20.56 13.35
N VAL A 99 17.63 20.18 12.08
CA VAL A 99 16.74 20.92 11.17
C VAL A 99 15.26 20.74 11.54
N LEU A 100 14.91 19.70 12.29
CA LEU A 100 13.54 19.44 12.72
C LEU A 100 13.08 20.53 13.71
N PRO A 101 11.99 21.28 13.41
CA PRO A 101 11.46 22.28 14.34
C PRO A 101 10.62 21.69 15.48
N MET A 102 10.47 20.36 15.52
CA MET A 102 9.65 19.61 16.47
C MET A 102 10.49 18.58 17.24
N PRO A 103 9.98 18.01 18.35
CA PRO A 103 10.69 16.97 19.10
C PRO A 103 10.99 15.72 18.28
N LEU A 104 12.15 15.12 18.53
CA LEU A 104 12.55 13.82 18.03
C LEU A 104 12.63 12.82 19.20
N HIS A 105 11.78 11.81 19.15
CA HIS A 105 11.79 10.68 20.07
C HIS A 105 12.53 9.51 19.43
N VAL A 106 13.44 8.89 20.16
CA VAL A 106 14.26 7.79 19.66
C VAL A 106 14.10 6.56 20.55
N VAL A 107 14.22 5.37 19.94
CA VAL A 107 14.45 4.09 20.63
C VAL A 107 15.77 3.50 20.15
N PRO A 108 16.45 2.65 20.95
CA PRO A 108 17.67 2.00 20.51
C PRO A 108 17.40 0.85 19.53
N GLY A 109 18.26 0.71 18.52
CA GLY A 109 18.43 -0.51 17.72
C GLY A 109 19.71 -1.28 18.06
N ASN A 110 19.96 -2.40 17.38
CA ASN A 110 21.13 -3.24 17.66
C ASN A 110 22.46 -2.55 17.34
N HIS A 111 22.46 -1.59 16.40
CA HIS A 111 23.64 -0.76 16.18
C HIS A 111 23.86 0.29 17.27
N ASP A 112 22.84 0.59 18.09
CA ASP A 112 22.91 1.65 19.08
C ASP A 112 23.26 1.14 20.49
N VAL A 113 22.93 -0.11 20.81
CA VAL A 113 23.18 -0.71 22.15
C VAL A 113 23.74 -2.13 22.11
N GLY A 114 24.07 -2.68 20.93
CA GLY A 114 24.50 -4.08 20.74
C GLY A 114 23.32 -5.02 20.48
N ASP A 115 23.53 -6.16 19.82
CA ASP A 115 22.47 -7.10 19.40
C ASP A 115 21.74 -7.78 20.57
N LYS A 116 20.55 -8.31 20.31
CA LYS A 116 19.85 -9.17 21.25
C LYS A 116 20.70 -10.42 21.54
N ARG A 117 20.48 -11.04 22.70
CA ARG A 117 21.27 -12.21 23.09
C ARG A 117 20.93 -13.43 22.24
N VAL A 118 21.88 -13.84 21.40
CA VAL A 118 21.77 -15.04 20.54
C VAL A 118 23.09 -15.81 20.56
N ASP A 119 23.08 -17.05 21.05
CA ASP A 119 24.31 -17.84 21.26
C ASP A 119 25.08 -18.21 19.97
N TRP A 120 24.46 -18.08 18.80
CA TRP A 120 25.02 -18.48 17.52
C TRP A 120 25.41 -17.31 16.60
N MET A 121 25.03 -16.08 16.92
CA MET A 121 25.35 -14.91 16.09
C MET A 121 26.65 -14.25 16.59
N PRO A 122 27.68 -14.05 15.74
CA PRO A 122 28.92 -13.40 16.12
C PRO A 122 28.77 -11.87 16.13
N ALA A 123 27.83 -11.35 16.91
CA ALA A 123 27.59 -9.93 17.11
C ALA A 123 27.84 -9.54 18.56
N ASP A 124 28.29 -8.30 18.77
CA ASP A 124 28.37 -7.71 20.10
C ASP A 124 26.96 -7.66 20.70
N VAL A 125 26.77 -8.26 21.88
CA VAL A 125 25.46 -8.34 22.53
C VAL A 125 25.25 -7.14 23.45
N VAL A 126 24.01 -6.71 23.61
CA VAL A 126 23.61 -5.67 24.56
C VAL A 126 24.20 -5.89 25.96
N CYS A 127 24.76 -4.84 26.53
CA CYS A 127 25.37 -4.87 27.86
C CYS A 127 25.20 -3.53 28.59
N ALA A 128 25.48 -3.52 29.90
CA ALA A 128 25.32 -2.32 30.74
C ALA A 128 26.13 -1.12 30.24
N GLU A 129 27.37 -1.33 29.80
CA GLU A 129 28.23 -0.26 29.27
C GLU A 129 27.63 0.39 28.01
N TYR A 130 27.08 -0.41 27.10
CA TYR A 130 26.47 0.10 25.87
C TYR A 130 25.16 0.84 26.16
N LEU A 131 24.35 0.36 27.12
CA LEU A 131 23.15 1.06 27.58
C LEU A 131 23.49 2.40 28.24
N ASP A 132 24.52 2.45 29.09
CA ASP A 132 24.95 3.69 29.74
C ASP A 132 25.48 4.70 28.71
N LYS A 133 26.22 4.22 27.70
CA LYS A 133 26.69 5.04 26.58
C LYS A 133 25.53 5.60 25.75
N TYR A 134 24.54 4.78 25.44
CA TYR A 134 23.31 5.22 24.77
C TYR A 134 22.58 6.26 25.61
N ARG A 135 22.36 6.03 26.91
CA ARG A 135 21.67 6.97 27.80
C ARG A 135 22.37 8.32 27.90
N ALA A 136 23.70 8.31 27.97
CA ALA A 136 24.49 9.54 27.95
C ALA A 136 24.39 10.30 26.61
N THR A 137 24.13 9.60 25.52
CA THR A 137 24.11 10.17 24.16
C THR A 137 22.71 10.56 23.71
N PHE A 138 21.72 9.69 23.84
CA PHE A 138 20.38 9.84 23.28
C PHE A 138 19.28 10.03 24.33
N GLY A 139 19.58 9.80 25.62
CA GLY A 139 18.60 9.84 26.71
C GLY A 139 18.04 8.46 27.04
N ASP A 140 16.93 8.43 27.77
CA ASP A 140 16.34 7.18 28.26
C ASP A 140 16.07 6.17 27.12
N ASP A 141 16.38 4.90 27.37
CA ASP A 141 16.24 3.82 26.39
C ASP A 141 14.82 3.21 26.35
N TYR A 142 14.01 3.49 27.37
CA TYR A 142 12.57 3.25 27.36
C TYR A 142 11.86 4.32 28.21
N TYR A 143 10.74 4.84 27.70
CA TYR A 143 9.99 5.93 28.33
C TYR A 143 8.62 6.09 27.68
N ALA A 144 7.78 6.96 28.24
CA ALA A 144 6.47 7.28 27.68
C ALA A 144 6.22 8.79 27.62
N VAL A 145 5.47 9.20 26.60
CA VAL A 145 5.04 10.60 26.39
C VAL A 145 3.55 10.60 26.05
N ASP A 146 2.79 11.52 26.63
CA ASP A 146 1.38 11.70 26.30
C ASP A 146 1.23 12.86 25.29
N GLN A 147 0.57 12.60 24.16
CA GLN A 147 0.16 13.62 23.18
C GLN A 147 -1.36 13.55 23.01
N GLY A 148 -2.06 14.57 23.51
CA GLY A 148 -3.52 14.60 23.51
C GLY A 148 -4.10 13.34 24.20
N PRO A 149 -5.02 12.60 23.57
CA PRO A 149 -5.63 11.40 24.16
C PRO A 149 -4.83 10.11 23.91
N VAL A 150 -3.57 10.21 23.49
CA VAL A 150 -2.73 9.06 23.12
C VAL A 150 -1.45 9.04 23.94
N ARG A 151 -1.17 7.88 24.55
CA ARG A 151 0.10 7.57 25.20
C ARG A 151 1.03 6.89 24.21
N PHE A 152 2.20 7.47 24.01
CA PHE A 152 3.29 6.90 23.23
C PHE A 152 4.25 6.19 24.17
N ILE A 153 4.53 4.92 23.91
CA ILE A 153 5.42 4.06 24.69
C ILE A 153 6.61 3.69 23.80
N TYR A 154 7.80 3.99 24.28
CA TYR A 154 9.08 3.72 23.64
C TYR A 154 9.76 2.58 24.40
N LEU A 155 10.06 1.47 23.73
CA LEU A 155 10.64 0.27 24.34
C LEU A 155 12.01 -0.05 23.76
N ASN A 156 12.94 -0.40 24.64
CA ASN A 156 14.19 -1.02 24.26
C ASN A 156 13.93 -2.52 23.99
N ALA A 157 13.78 -2.88 22.71
CA ALA A 157 13.50 -4.26 22.31
C ALA A 157 14.65 -5.23 22.63
N LEU A 158 15.85 -4.70 22.89
CA LEU A 158 17.05 -5.51 23.06
C LEU A 158 17.21 -5.98 24.51
N LEU A 159 16.45 -5.39 25.44
CA LEU A 159 16.39 -5.86 26.82
C LEU A 159 15.64 -7.20 26.95
N PHE A 160 14.74 -7.55 26.02
CA PHE A 160 14.01 -8.81 26.07
C PHE A 160 14.96 -10.01 25.99
N ASN A 161 14.90 -10.90 26.98
CA ASN A 161 15.76 -12.06 27.17
C ASN A 161 17.25 -11.72 27.37
N SER A 162 17.60 -10.46 27.68
CA SER A 162 18.99 -10.05 27.89
C SER A 162 19.58 -10.62 29.18
N GLY A 163 18.75 -10.83 30.21
CA GLY A 163 19.18 -11.17 31.57
C GLY A 163 19.77 -9.98 32.34
N LEU A 164 19.71 -8.77 31.79
CA LEU A 164 20.10 -7.54 32.49
C LEU A 164 19.00 -7.07 33.45
N ALA A 165 19.35 -6.33 34.50
CA ALA A 165 18.36 -5.80 35.45
C ALA A 165 17.28 -4.96 34.76
N GLY A 166 17.67 -4.19 33.73
CA GLY A 166 16.76 -3.36 32.94
C GLY A 166 15.63 -4.14 32.25
N GLU A 167 15.80 -5.44 31.99
CA GLU A 167 14.73 -6.29 31.42
C GLU A 167 13.52 -6.33 32.34
N ALA A 168 13.72 -6.72 33.61
CA ALA A 168 12.65 -6.82 34.58
C ALA A 168 12.04 -5.45 34.92
N GLU A 169 12.87 -4.40 34.97
CA GLU A 169 12.44 -3.02 35.21
C GLU A 169 11.54 -2.51 34.08
N GLN A 170 11.96 -2.65 32.81
CA GLN A 170 11.16 -2.24 31.65
C GLN A 170 9.84 -3.03 31.59
N MET A 171 9.87 -4.34 31.86
CA MET A 171 8.66 -5.17 31.82
C MET A 171 7.62 -4.74 32.86
N ALA A 172 8.06 -4.53 34.11
CA ALA A 172 7.18 -4.03 35.18
C ALA A 172 6.66 -2.62 34.88
N TRP A 173 7.52 -1.76 34.35
CA TRP A 173 7.16 -0.41 33.93
C TRP A 173 6.11 -0.41 32.80
N LEU A 174 6.24 -1.27 31.79
CA LEU A 174 5.27 -1.36 30.70
C LEU A 174 3.89 -1.79 31.20
N ASP A 175 3.84 -2.75 32.12
CA ASP A 175 2.58 -3.17 32.76
C ASP A 175 1.91 -2.00 33.48
N GLU A 176 2.69 -1.17 34.19
CA GLU A 176 2.20 0.06 34.83
C GLU A 176 1.70 1.08 33.80
N GLN A 177 2.44 1.31 32.70
CA GLN A 177 2.03 2.25 31.66
C GLN A 177 0.71 1.86 31.02
N LEU A 178 0.49 0.58 30.77
CA LEU A 178 -0.76 0.05 30.22
C LEU A 178 -1.92 0.12 31.22
N ALA A 179 -1.65 -0.17 32.50
CA ALA A 179 -2.64 -0.11 33.55
C ALA A 179 -3.12 1.34 33.81
N THR A 180 -2.24 2.32 33.68
CA THR A 180 -2.53 3.73 33.96
C THR A 180 -2.97 4.53 32.73
N ALA A 181 -2.85 3.97 31.51
CA ALA A 181 -3.29 4.65 30.29
C ALA A 181 -4.81 4.89 30.30
N THR A 182 -5.22 6.15 30.18
CA THR A 182 -6.64 6.54 30.10
C THR A 182 -7.17 6.61 28.68
N GLY A 183 -6.26 6.65 27.69
CA GLY A 183 -6.56 6.80 26.27
C GLY A 183 -5.99 5.66 25.43
N ARG A 184 -5.75 5.95 24.15
CA ARG A 184 -5.14 4.98 23.23
C ARG A 184 -3.64 4.89 23.47
N VAL A 185 -3.05 3.75 23.14
CA VAL A 185 -1.62 3.49 23.31
C VAL A 185 -0.99 3.18 21.96
N PHE A 186 0.13 3.86 21.68
CA PHE A 186 0.99 3.61 20.53
C PHE A 186 2.34 3.13 21.06
N MET A 187 2.85 2.02 20.55
CA MET A 187 4.15 1.48 20.95
C MET A 187 5.17 1.65 19.83
N SER A 188 6.43 1.87 20.20
CA SER A 188 7.56 1.99 19.28
C SER A 188 8.74 1.20 19.83
N LEU A 189 9.31 0.33 18.99
CA LEU A 189 10.41 -0.56 19.36
C LEU A 189 11.18 -0.96 18.11
N HIS A 190 12.47 -1.26 18.21
CA HIS A 190 13.28 -1.58 17.03
C HIS A 190 12.96 -2.97 16.44
N TYR A 191 13.17 -4.04 17.20
CA TYR A 191 12.89 -5.41 16.74
C TYR A 191 11.39 -5.72 16.70
N PRO A 192 10.89 -6.30 15.59
CA PRO A 192 9.54 -6.83 15.56
C PRO A 192 9.42 -8.11 16.40
N PRO A 193 8.24 -8.38 16.98
CA PRO A 193 8.02 -9.64 17.70
C PRO A 193 8.04 -10.86 16.77
N PHE A 194 7.61 -10.72 15.52
CA PHE A 194 7.59 -11.77 14.49
C PHE A 194 7.45 -11.16 13.08
N LEU A 195 7.78 -11.92 12.03
CA LEU A 195 7.64 -11.51 10.62
C LEU A 195 6.49 -12.21 9.89
N HIS A 196 6.35 -13.53 10.08
CA HIS A 196 5.37 -14.35 9.37
C HIS A 196 4.31 -14.91 10.31
N ARG A 197 4.71 -15.57 11.41
CA ARG A 197 3.79 -16.15 12.40
C ARG A 197 4.20 -15.83 13.81
N ARG A 198 3.22 -15.65 14.70
CA ARG A 198 3.46 -15.38 16.13
C ARG A 198 4.25 -16.50 16.80
N ASP A 199 4.04 -17.74 16.36
CA ASP A 199 4.71 -18.96 16.83
C ASP A 199 5.94 -19.35 15.99
N GLU A 200 6.48 -18.45 15.17
CA GLU A 200 7.63 -18.77 14.32
C GLU A 200 8.90 -19.05 15.12
N LYS A 201 9.91 -19.67 14.51
CA LYS A 201 11.18 -19.87 15.21
C LYS A 201 11.87 -18.51 15.44
N GLY A 202 12.58 -18.41 16.55
CA GLY A 202 13.60 -17.39 16.74
C GLY A 202 14.56 -17.28 15.56
N SER A 203 14.82 -16.06 15.11
CA SER A 203 15.78 -15.73 14.05
C SER A 203 16.49 -14.43 14.38
N TYR A 204 17.47 -14.01 13.58
CA TYR A 204 18.09 -12.70 13.73
C TYR A 204 17.03 -11.58 13.77
N ASP A 205 16.03 -11.64 12.88
CA ASP A 205 15.09 -10.53 12.65
C ASP A 205 13.95 -10.35 13.67
N ASN A 206 13.80 -11.22 14.67
CA ASN A 206 12.62 -11.19 15.54
C ASN A 206 12.98 -11.35 17.02
N ILE A 207 12.11 -10.89 17.93
CA ILE A 207 12.28 -11.13 19.37
C ILE A 207 12.11 -12.63 19.65
N ASP A 208 12.94 -13.23 20.49
CA ASP A 208 12.86 -14.65 20.85
C ASP A 208 11.91 -14.91 22.04
N GLU A 209 11.51 -16.17 22.22
CA GLU A 209 10.83 -16.61 23.44
C GLU A 209 11.78 -16.64 24.65
N PRO A 210 11.31 -16.36 25.88
CA PRO A 210 9.90 -16.09 26.27
C PRO A 210 9.43 -14.64 26.09
N GLY A 211 10.35 -13.70 25.83
CA GLY A 211 10.04 -12.27 25.71
C GLY A 211 8.99 -11.96 24.63
N ARG A 212 9.00 -12.70 23.53
CA ARG A 212 8.00 -12.55 22.45
C ARG A 212 6.58 -12.78 22.93
N SER A 213 6.28 -13.94 23.50
CA SER A 213 4.91 -14.26 23.94
C SER A 213 4.41 -13.26 24.98
N TRP A 214 5.30 -12.84 25.89
CA TRP A 214 4.97 -11.81 26.88
C TRP A 214 4.62 -10.46 26.22
N LEU A 215 5.43 -9.99 25.27
CA LEU A 215 5.18 -8.74 24.56
C LEU A 215 3.89 -8.79 23.73
N LEU A 216 3.63 -9.91 23.03
CA LEU A 216 2.43 -10.09 22.23
C LEU A 216 1.15 -10.02 23.09
N GLU A 217 1.18 -10.51 24.32
CA GLU A 217 0.06 -10.36 25.27
C GLU A 217 -0.21 -8.89 25.60
N ARG A 218 0.83 -8.08 25.80
CA ARG A 218 0.71 -6.64 26.09
C ARG A 218 0.28 -5.85 24.84
N MET A 219 0.79 -6.21 23.67
CA MET A 219 0.33 -5.63 22.40
C MET A 219 -1.14 -5.91 22.12
N ALA A 220 -1.67 -7.06 22.58
CA ALA A 220 -3.07 -7.41 22.43
C ALA A 220 -4.02 -6.66 23.39
N HIS A 221 -3.47 -5.84 24.31
CA HIS A 221 -4.27 -5.04 25.24
C HIS A 221 -5.21 -4.08 24.48
N GLU A 222 -6.46 -3.96 24.93
CA GLU A 222 -7.55 -3.30 24.16
C GLU A 222 -7.28 -1.84 23.78
N ARG A 223 -6.44 -1.14 24.56
CA ARG A 223 -6.04 0.26 24.33
C ARG A 223 -4.91 0.42 23.31
N VAL A 224 -4.17 -0.64 22.99
CA VAL A 224 -3.06 -0.56 22.05
C VAL A 224 -3.63 -0.53 20.64
N GLU A 225 -3.46 0.62 19.98
CA GLU A 225 -3.99 0.86 18.65
C GLU A 225 -2.94 0.64 17.56
N ALA A 226 -1.68 0.98 17.82
CA ALA A 226 -0.59 0.86 16.84
C ALA A 226 0.74 0.46 17.49
N VAL A 227 1.55 -0.28 16.75
CA VAL A 227 2.92 -0.65 17.09
C VAL A 227 3.81 -0.44 15.87
N PHE A 228 4.92 0.26 16.03
CA PHE A 228 5.87 0.54 14.94
C PHE A 228 7.23 -0.12 15.21
N CYS A 229 7.75 -0.84 14.22
CA CYS A 229 9.03 -1.55 14.23
C CYS A 229 9.95 -1.18 13.06
N GLY A 230 11.26 -1.31 13.24
CA GLY A 230 12.30 -1.13 12.22
C GLY A 230 13.05 -2.44 11.92
N HIS A 231 14.39 -2.38 11.91
CA HIS A 231 15.34 -3.51 11.89
C HIS A 231 15.44 -4.31 10.58
N VAL A 232 14.30 -4.66 9.98
CA VAL A 232 14.27 -5.60 8.85
C VAL A 232 14.34 -4.88 7.49
N HIS A 233 14.18 -3.56 7.50
CA HIS A 233 14.30 -2.66 6.35
C HIS A 233 13.28 -2.92 5.24
N ASN A 234 12.17 -3.59 5.55
CA ASN A 234 11.10 -3.86 4.61
C ASN A 234 9.75 -3.50 5.22
N PHE A 235 8.79 -3.20 4.34
CA PHE A 235 7.44 -2.93 4.77
C PHE A 235 6.70 -4.22 5.08
N TRP A 236 6.12 -4.30 6.27
CA TRP A 236 5.11 -5.30 6.62
C TRP A 236 3.99 -4.68 7.42
N TYR A 237 2.83 -5.29 7.31
CA TYR A 237 1.66 -4.91 8.09
C TYR A 237 0.95 -6.14 8.65
N GLU A 238 0.67 -6.15 9.96
CA GLU A 238 -0.02 -7.24 10.64
C GLU A 238 -0.89 -6.69 11.78
N THR A 239 -1.68 -7.57 12.42
CA THR A 239 -2.50 -7.20 13.59
C THR A 239 -2.25 -8.13 14.79
N VAL A 240 -2.24 -7.55 15.99
CA VAL A 240 -2.18 -8.27 17.27
C VAL A 240 -3.28 -7.72 18.18
N GLY A 241 -4.37 -8.48 18.36
CA GLY A 241 -5.58 -7.96 19.00
C GLY A 241 -6.14 -6.76 18.23
N ASN A 242 -6.24 -5.60 18.91
CA ASN A 242 -6.65 -4.35 18.28
C ASN A 242 -5.48 -3.63 17.58
N ALA A 243 -4.24 -3.94 17.97
CA ALA A 243 -3.07 -3.20 17.53
C ALA A 243 -2.72 -3.49 16.06
N GLU A 244 -2.49 -2.42 15.32
CA GLU A 244 -1.90 -2.43 13.99
C GLU A 244 -0.37 -2.42 14.09
N LEU A 245 0.28 -3.49 13.65
CA LEU A 245 1.74 -3.64 13.67
C LEU A 245 2.31 -3.25 12.31
N TYR A 246 3.11 -2.19 12.29
CA TYR A 246 3.81 -1.68 11.12
C TYR A 246 5.30 -1.95 11.23
N MET A 247 5.86 -2.56 10.18
CA MET A 247 7.30 -2.61 9.99
C MET A 247 7.69 -1.57 8.96
N LEU A 248 8.63 -0.71 9.32
CA LEU A 248 9.07 0.38 8.47
C LEU A 248 10.19 -0.07 7.53
N PRO A 249 10.23 0.49 6.31
CA PRO A 249 11.43 0.43 5.50
C PRO A 249 12.57 1.24 6.12
N SER A 250 13.80 0.93 5.74
CA SER A 250 14.96 1.75 6.06
C SER A 250 15.03 2.98 5.16
N THR A 251 15.67 4.03 5.65
CA THR A 251 16.04 5.19 4.84
C THR A 251 17.43 5.07 4.20
N ALA A 252 18.24 4.12 4.67
CA ALA A 252 19.64 3.96 4.29
C ALA A 252 19.86 2.87 3.22
N PHE A 253 19.38 1.65 3.43
CA PHE A 253 19.58 0.53 2.51
C PHE A 253 18.57 -0.60 2.72
N LEU A 254 18.38 -1.48 1.74
CA LEU A 254 17.48 -2.63 1.85
C LEU A 254 18.24 -3.86 2.38
N ARG A 255 17.57 -4.70 3.17
CA ARG A 255 18.01 -6.07 3.41
C ARG A 255 17.80 -6.92 2.15
N HIS A 256 18.88 -7.16 1.40
CA HIS A 256 18.79 -7.73 0.05
C HIS A 256 18.19 -9.13 -0.04
N ASP A 257 18.18 -9.91 1.05
CA ASP A 257 17.61 -11.26 1.05
C ASP A 257 16.12 -11.25 0.69
N PHE A 258 15.41 -10.18 1.06
CA PHE A 258 14.01 -10.00 0.72
C PHE A 258 13.77 -9.62 -0.75
N SER A 259 14.82 -9.41 -1.54
CA SER A 259 14.66 -9.26 -2.99
C SER A 259 14.20 -10.55 -3.70
N GLU A 260 14.24 -11.69 -3.01
CA GLU A 260 13.65 -12.97 -3.44
C GLU A 260 12.12 -12.88 -3.62
N PHE A 261 11.47 -11.84 -3.10
CA PHE A 261 10.09 -11.51 -3.44
C PHE A 261 9.90 -11.25 -4.95
N TYR A 262 10.94 -10.78 -5.64
CA TYR A 262 10.84 -10.40 -7.05
C TYR A 262 10.91 -11.62 -7.96
N ARG A 263 10.06 -11.62 -9.00
CA ARG A 263 10.13 -12.62 -10.09
C ARG A 263 10.98 -12.14 -11.27
N VAL A 264 11.83 -11.14 -11.01
CA VAL A 264 12.78 -10.48 -11.90
C VAL A 264 14.02 -10.09 -11.07
N PRO A 265 15.19 -9.86 -11.69
CA PRO A 265 16.39 -9.48 -10.94
C PRO A 265 16.20 -8.21 -10.12
N PRO A 266 16.75 -8.15 -8.89
CA PRO A 266 16.77 -6.92 -8.11
C PRO A 266 17.55 -5.81 -8.81
N MET A 267 17.35 -4.59 -8.31
CA MET A 267 18.14 -3.43 -8.70
C MET A 267 19.52 -3.45 -8.01
N ASP A 268 20.22 -2.30 -8.08
CA ASP A 268 21.55 -1.98 -7.55
C ASP A 268 22.01 -2.81 -6.33
N GLU A 269 23.30 -3.17 -6.33
CA GLU A 269 23.97 -3.94 -5.27
C GLU A 269 23.18 -5.18 -4.78
N TYR A 270 22.73 -6.01 -5.73
CA TYR A 270 21.98 -7.25 -5.47
C TYR A 270 20.68 -7.01 -4.69
N GLY A 271 20.09 -5.82 -4.82
CA GLY A 271 18.89 -5.40 -4.11
C GLY A 271 19.15 -4.53 -2.89
N ARG A 272 20.39 -4.45 -2.39
CA ARG A 272 20.71 -3.62 -1.22
C ARG A 272 20.51 -2.13 -1.50
N GLY A 273 20.77 -1.71 -2.73
CA GLY A 273 20.60 -0.35 -3.24
C GLY A 273 19.24 -0.09 -3.87
N ASP A 274 18.21 -0.92 -3.62
CA ASP A 274 16.87 -0.74 -4.20
C ASP A 274 16.13 0.45 -3.58
N VAL A 275 16.48 1.64 -4.07
CA VAL A 275 16.05 2.93 -3.52
C VAL A 275 14.54 3.13 -3.51
N ASN A 276 13.80 2.42 -4.38
CA ASN A 276 12.35 2.53 -4.40
C ASN A 276 11.70 1.97 -3.13
N LYS A 277 12.42 1.15 -2.35
CA LYS A 277 11.92 0.58 -1.10
C LYS A 277 12.20 1.46 0.11
N PHE A 278 12.94 2.56 -0.05
CA PHE A 278 13.31 3.42 1.06
C PHE A 278 12.20 4.42 1.35
N GLY A 279 11.96 4.68 2.63
CA GLY A 279 10.89 5.57 3.02
C GLY A 279 10.78 5.83 4.52
N TYR A 280 9.80 6.64 4.86
CA TYR A 280 9.38 6.92 6.23
C TYR A 280 7.86 7.10 6.25
N PHE A 281 7.21 7.05 7.41
CA PHE A 281 5.77 7.24 7.50
C PHE A 281 5.40 8.64 7.99
N VAL A 282 4.28 9.15 7.49
CA VAL A 282 3.50 10.23 8.11
C VAL A 282 2.21 9.61 8.64
N VAL A 283 1.94 9.79 9.93
CA VAL A 283 0.78 9.19 10.60
C VAL A 283 -0.17 10.29 11.05
N ASP A 284 -1.37 10.30 10.46
CA ASP A 284 -2.46 11.16 10.92
C ASP A 284 -3.28 10.43 11.99
N VAL A 285 -3.45 11.06 13.15
CA VAL A 285 -4.26 10.54 14.26
C VAL A 285 -5.59 11.27 14.31
N TYR A 286 -6.69 10.51 14.36
CA TYR A 286 -8.06 11.03 14.40
C TYR A 286 -8.67 10.79 15.78
N GLU A 287 -9.86 11.35 16.06
CA GLU A 287 -10.61 11.03 17.29
C GLU A 287 -10.78 9.52 17.50
N HIS A 288 -10.94 8.77 16.41
CA HIS A 288 -10.93 7.32 16.38
C HIS A 288 -10.06 6.80 15.24
N GLY A 289 -9.07 5.95 15.55
CA GLY A 289 -8.15 5.38 14.57
C GLY A 289 -7.05 6.32 14.09
N HIS A 290 -6.26 5.82 13.14
CA HIS A 290 -5.16 6.52 12.49
C HIS A 290 -4.98 6.03 11.05
N ALA A 291 -4.25 6.80 10.25
CA ALA A 291 -3.78 6.41 8.92
C ALA A 291 -2.27 6.62 8.80
N ALA A 292 -1.53 5.55 8.54
CA ALA A 292 -0.07 5.56 8.40
C ALA A 292 0.31 5.57 6.90
N GLN A 293 0.69 6.74 6.40
CA GLN A 293 0.98 6.98 4.98
C GLN A 293 2.49 6.82 4.73
N LEU A 294 2.89 5.94 3.82
CA LEU A 294 4.28 5.77 3.44
C LEU A 294 4.71 6.89 2.48
N VAL A 295 5.84 7.52 2.79
CA VAL A 295 6.57 8.43 1.93
C VAL A 295 7.79 7.71 1.40
N ARG A 296 7.85 7.46 0.08
CA ARG A 296 9.05 6.92 -0.57
C ARG A 296 10.08 8.02 -0.76
N THR A 297 11.27 7.84 -0.19
CA THR A 297 12.39 8.78 -0.37
C THR A 297 13.06 8.59 -1.72
N ARG A 298 12.93 7.39 -2.32
CA ARG A 298 13.60 6.99 -3.57
C ARG A 298 15.10 7.22 -3.54
N GLY A 299 15.70 7.12 -2.35
CA GLY A 299 17.13 7.34 -2.13
C GLY A 299 17.60 8.78 -2.38
N ARG A 300 16.69 9.76 -2.46
CA ARG A 300 17.03 11.18 -2.50
C ARG A 300 17.96 11.54 -1.34
N SER A 301 18.89 12.43 -1.63
CA SER A 301 20.02 12.74 -0.77
C SER A 301 20.23 14.25 -0.74
N ALA A 302 20.73 14.78 0.37
CA ALA A 302 21.05 16.18 0.55
C ALA A 302 22.54 16.35 0.87
N GLU A 303 23.18 17.31 0.20
CA GLU A 303 24.58 17.67 0.44
C GLU A 303 24.81 18.14 1.89
N GLU A 304 26.04 17.99 2.40
CA GLU A 304 26.38 18.26 3.80
C GLU A 304 26.01 19.68 4.26
N ARG A 305 26.13 20.67 3.38
CA ARG A 305 25.83 22.08 3.66
C ARG A 305 24.42 22.51 3.23
N ALA A 306 23.61 21.59 2.71
CA ALA A 306 22.24 21.92 2.36
C ALA A 306 21.44 22.21 3.64
N THR A 307 20.68 23.30 3.64
CA THR A 307 19.76 23.66 4.74
C THR A 307 18.31 23.32 4.42
N SER A 308 18.05 22.87 3.19
CA SER A 308 16.73 22.49 2.71
C SER A 308 16.85 21.36 1.69
N ALA A 309 15.83 20.49 1.62
CA ALA A 309 15.66 19.60 0.48
C ALA A 309 15.47 20.47 -0.77
N ARG A 310 16.43 20.44 -1.71
CA ARG A 310 16.23 21.02 -3.03
C ARG A 310 15.25 20.13 -3.78
N ASP A 311 14.24 20.74 -4.41
CA ASP A 311 13.22 20.07 -5.23
C ASP A 311 12.25 19.15 -4.47
N THR A 312 11.42 19.72 -3.58
CA THR A 312 10.31 18.98 -2.97
C THR A 312 9.18 18.80 -3.99
N VAL A 313 9.16 17.62 -4.64
CA VAL A 313 7.95 17.10 -5.28
C VAL A 313 6.84 17.14 -4.23
N PRO A 314 5.65 17.70 -4.53
CA PRO A 314 4.57 17.75 -3.56
C PRO A 314 4.30 16.35 -3.00
N HIS A 315 4.35 16.20 -1.67
CA HIS A 315 3.91 14.97 -1.00
C HIS A 315 2.41 14.83 -1.17
N VAL A 316 2.02 14.03 -2.15
CA VAL A 316 0.62 13.71 -2.39
C VAL A 316 0.31 12.40 -1.67
N LEU A 317 -0.02 12.51 -0.40
CA LEU A 317 -0.23 11.35 0.47
C LEU A 317 -1.70 10.92 0.46
N THR A 318 -1.90 9.61 0.37
CA THR A 318 -3.21 8.98 0.49
C THR A 318 -3.09 7.65 1.20
N HIS A 319 -4.22 7.09 1.59
CA HIS A 319 -4.32 5.76 2.14
C HIS A 319 -5.68 5.17 1.81
N THR A 320 -5.78 3.86 1.57
CA THR A 320 -7.07 3.13 1.44
C THR A 320 -8.09 3.49 2.53
N LYS A 321 -7.65 3.68 3.77
CA LYS A 321 -8.49 4.03 4.93
C LYS A 321 -9.17 5.40 4.80
N THR A 322 -8.57 6.33 4.06
CA THR A 322 -9.06 7.70 3.89
C THR A 322 -9.56 7.97 2.46
N ALA A 323 -9.22 7.11 1.49
CA ALA A 323 -9.64 7.26 0.10
C ALA A 323 -11.17 7.12 -0.08
N SER A 324 -11.74 7.96 -0.94
CA SER A 324 -13.20 8.01 -1.16
C SER A 324 -13.76 6.89 -2.03
N PRO A 325 -13.28 6.71 -3.29
CA PRO A 325 -14.07 6.02 -4.28
C PRO A 325 -13.82 4.52 -4.28
N ARG A 326 -14.89 3.74 -4.20
CA ARG A 326 -14.88 2.27 -4.41
C ARG A 326 -15.18 1.87 -5.86
N GLY A 327 -15.43 2.86 -6.74
CA GLY A 327 -15.78 2.65 -8.14
C GLY A 327 -14.62 2.27 -9.04
N ILE A 328 -13.40 2.18 -8.51
CA ILE A 328 -12.20 1.72 -9.22
C ILE A 328 -11.69 0.45 -8.55
N ALA A 329 -11.53 -0.61 -9.34
CA ALA A 329 -10.97 -1.88 -8.92
C ALA A 329 -9.82 -2.30 -9.83
N ALA A 330 -8.94 -3.16 -9.32
CA ALA A 330 -7.91 -3.84 -10.11
C ALA A 330 -8.01 -5.35 -9.95
N GLU A 331 -7.85 -6.09 -11.04
CA GLU A 331 -7.86 -7.54 -11.05
C GLU A 331 -6.48 -8.10 -10.64
N MET A 332 -6.50 -8.91 -9.59
CA MET A 332 -5.33 -9.56 -9.03
C MET A 332 -5.05 -10.85 -9.80
N ARG A 333 -4.41 -10.72 -10.96
CA ARG A 333 -3.98 -11.86 -11.79
C ARG A 333 -2.81 -12.64 -11.20
N HIS A 334 -2.03 -11.96 -10.36
CA HIS A 334 -0.90 -12.52 -9.65
C HIS A 334 -1.28 -12.75 -8.18
N PRO A 335 -0.63 -13.71 -7.49
CA PRO A 335 -0.76 -13.82 -6.05
C PRO A 335 -0.47 -12.49 -5.36
N TRP A 336 -1.36 -12.08 -4.46
CA TRP A 336 -1.30 -10.78 -3.77
C TRP A 336 -1.05 -10.89 -2.27
N ALA A 337 -1.17 -12.09 -1.71
CA ALA A 337 -0.87 -12.45 -0.33
C ALA A 337 0.19 -13.57 -0.28
N GLU A 338 1.19 -13.49 -1.16
CA GLU A 338 2.20 -14.54 -1.31
C GLU A 338 3.13 -14.64 -0.09
N VAL A 339 3.47 -15.88 0.28
CA VAL A 339 4.54 -16.20 1.23
C VAL A 339 5.68 -16.85 0.43
N VAL A 340 6.88 -16.31 0.59
CA VAL A 340 8.10 -16.75 -0.10
C VAL A 340 9.04 -17.40 0.91
N GLU A 341 9.67 -18.51 0.51
CA GLU A 341 10.79 -19.08 1.27
C GLU A 341 12.08 -18.37 0.87
N ILE A 342 12.58 -17.48 1.72
CA ILE A 342 13.89 -16.87 1.56
C ILE A 342 14.96 -17.97 1.71
N PRO A 343 15.87 -18.14 0.73
CA PRO A 343 16.89 -19.17 0.76
C PRO A 343 17.94 -18.90 1.85
N CYS A 344 18.78 -19.90 2.13
CA CYS A 344 19.98 -19.68 2.93
C CYS A 344 20.96 -18.84 2.10
N THR A 345 20.93 -17.53 2.26
CA THR A 345 21.78 -16.59 1.52
C THR A 345 23.17 -16.43 2.16
N GLY A 346 23.35 -16.97 3.36
CA GLY A 346 24.54 -16.81 4.17
C GLY A 346 24.48 -15.57 5.07
N GLY A 347 25.58 -15.23 5.74
CA GLY A 347 25.62 -14.11 6.68
C GLY A 347 24.72 -14.39 7.90
N VAL A 348 23.65 -13.60 8.07
CA VAL A 348 22.72 -13.76 9.20
C VAL A 348 21.68 -14.88 8.99
N GLN A 349 21.57 -15.44 7.77
CA GLN A 349 20.64 -16.53 7.42
C GLN A 349 21.39 -17.71 6.77
N GLU A 350 22.34 -18.28 7.53
CA GLU A 350 23.17 -19.42 7.08
C GLU A 350 22.38 -20.76 7.08
N PHE A 351 21.52 -20.97 8.08
CA PHE A 351 20.88 -22.28 8.33
C PHE A 351 19.36 -22.24 8.18
N GLY A 352 18.88 -22.93 7.16
CA GLY A 352 17.46 -23.11 6.89
C GLY A 352 16.84 -21.97 6.09
N ARG A 353 15.74 -22.30 5.41
CA ARG A 353 14.93 -21.33 4.67
C ARG A 353 13.97 -20.65 5.63
N LYS A 354 13.68 -19.38 5.35
CA LYS A 354 12.81 -18.57 6.19
C LYS A 354 11.55 -18.15 5.42
N PRO A 355 10.34 -18.49 5.89
CA PRO A 355 9.13 -17.97 5.28
C PRO A 355 9.01 -16.47 5.58
N ALA A 356 8.75 -15.68 4.55
CA ALA A 356 8.46 -14.26 4.67
C ALA A 356 7.29 -13.90 3.74
N ARG A 357 6.35 -13.09 4.25
CA ARG A 357 5.23 -12.61 3.44
C ARG A 357 5.69 -11.45 2.57
N ASN A 358 5.25 -11.36 1.33
CA ASN A 358 5.50 -10.19 0.50
C ASN A 358 4.34 -9.18 0.64
N ASP A 359 4.60 -8.07 1.33
CA ASP A 359 3.61 -7.02 1.57
C ASP A 359 3.70 -5.83 0.63
N TYR A 360 4.60 -5.85 -0.37
CA TYR A 360 4.68 -4.78 -1.35
C TYR A 360 3.39 -4.56 -2.17
N PRO A 361 2.62 -5.61 -2.57
CA PRO A 361 1.32 -5.39 -3.18
C PRO A 361 0.37 -4.59 -2.26
N LEU A 362 0.33 -4.91 -0.96
CA LEU A 362 -0.48 -4.17 0.02
C LEU A 362 0.00 -2.72 0.13
N MET A 363 1.31 -2.53 0.26
CA MET A 363 1.94 -1.21 0.34
C MET A 363 1.50 -0.33 -0.83
N ALA A 364 1.63 -0.84 -2.05
CA ALA A 364 1.24 -0.11 -3.25
C ALA A 364 -0.27 0.21 -3.29
N MET A 365 -1.13 -0.72 -2.86
CA MET A 365 -2.58 -0.48 -2.78
C MET A 365 -2.91 0.68 -1.84
N TRP A 366 -2.21 0.75 -0.70
CA TRP A 366 -2.39 1.84 0.26
C TRP A 366 -1.87 3.16 -0.28
N GLU A 367 -0.65 3.17 -0.83
CA GLU A 367 -0.03 4.36 -1.44
C GLU A 367 -0.87 4.95 -2.58
N MET A 368 -1.62 4.12 -3.31
CA MET A 368 -2.52 4.60 -4.37
C MET A 368 -3.96 4.84 -3.92
N GLY A 369 -4.31 4.48 -2.68
CA GLY A 369 -5.67 4.57 -2.17
C GLY A 369 -6.67 3.64 -2.89
N LEU A 370 -6.21 2.50 -3.42
CA LEU A 370 -7.08 1.50 -4.03
C LEU A 370 -7.89 0.81 -2.93
N ARG A 371 -9.21 0.74 -3.10
CA ARG A 371 -10.14 0.13 -2.12
C ARG A 371 -10.78 -1.16 -2.56
N THR A 372 -10.83 -1.44 -3.86
CA THR A 372 -11.58 -2.57 -4.40
C THR A 372 -10.65 -3.50 -5.16
N LEU A 373 -10.61 -4.77 -4.77
CA LEU A 373 -9.81 -5.79 -5.42
C LEU A 373 -10.70 -6.81 -6.10
N LYS A 374 -10.39 -7.15 -7.35
CA LYS A 374 -11.04 -8.26 -8.04
C LYS A 374 -10.14 -9.49 -7.98
N ILE A 375 -10.55 -10.49 -7.22
CA ILE A 375 -9.74 -11.70 -6.94
C ILE A 375 -10.45 -12.96 -7.46
N PRO A 376 -9.70 -13.98 -7.91
CA PRO A 376 -10.29 -15.26 -8.26
C PRO A 376 -10.81 -15.99 -7.01
N LEU A 377 -11.91 -16.74 -7.15
CA LEU A 377 -12.52 -17.52 -6.05
C LEU A 377 -11.53 -18.39 -5.27
N GLN A 378 -10.52 -18.93 -5.95
CA GLN A 378 -9.49 -19.79 -5.35
C GLN A 378 -8.72 -19.10 -4.21
N ASP A 379 -8.63 -17.77 -4.22
CA ASP A 379 -7.95 -17.01 -3.18
C ASP A 379 -8.70 -17.07 -1.84
N LEU A 380 -10.00 -17.40 -1.84
CA LEU A 380 -10.78 -17.61 -0.62
C LEU A 380 -10.64 -19.03 -0.06
N ALA A 381 -10.02 -19.97 -0.79
CA ALA A 381 -9.90 -21.36 -0.36
C ALA A 381 -8.72 -21.59 0.61
N GLY A 382 -7.67 -20.76 0.54
CA GLY A 382 -6.49 -20.87 1.41
C GLY A 382 -6.66 -20.10 2.71
N GLU A 383 -6.27 -20.70 3.84
CA GLU A 383 -6.37 -20.08 5.17
C GLU A 383 -5.56 -18.78 5.28
N GLU A 384 -4.33 -18.77 4.76
CA GLU A 384 -3.46 -17.58 4.79
C GLU A 384 -4.05 -16.41 4.00
N THR A 385 -4.51 -16.66 2.77
CA THR A 385 -5.12 -15.64 1.92
C THR A 385 -6.45 -15.17 2.48
N LEU A 386 -7.25 -16.06 3.08
CA LEU A 386 -8.50 -15.70 3.74
C LEU A 386 -8.26 -14.82 4.98
N ARG A 387 -7.28 -15.16 5.81
CA ARG A 387 -6.86 -14.30 6.94
C ARG A 387 -6.43 -12.93 6.43
N ARG A 388 -5.66 -12.89 5.34
CA ARG A 388 -5.22 -11.63 4.75
C ARG A 388 -6.38 -10.81 4.20
N ALA A 389 -7.33 -11.43 3.51
CA ALA A 389 -8.52 -10.76 2.99
C ALA A 389 -9.35 -10.13 4.12
N ARG A 390 -9.54 -10.86 5.23
CA ARG A 390 -10.20 -10.32 6.43
C ARG A 390 -9.47 -9.08 6.96
N MET A 391 -8.16 -9.18 7.17
CA MET A 391 -7.37 -8.05 7.68
C MET A 391 -7.45 -6.83 6.75
N MET A 392 -7.44 -7.06 5.44
CA MET A 392 -7.59 -5.99 4.47
C MET A 392 -8.98 -5.36 4.50
N SER A 393 -10.03 -6.14 4.77
CA SER A 393 -11.37 -5.61 5.00
C SER A 393 -11.45 -4.73 6.24
N ASP A 394 -10.72 -5.06 7.31
CA ASP A 394 -10.66 -4.22 8.51
C ASP A 394 -10.07 -2.82 8.21
N VAL A 395 -9.16 -2.70 7.23
CA VAL A 395 -8.59 -1.40 6.79
C VAL A 395 -9.32 -0.78 5.58
N GLY A 396 -10.52 -1.27 5.26
CA GLY A 396 -11.43 -0.65 4.31
C GLY A 396 -11.37 -1.16 2.87
N HIS A 397 -10.72 -2.32 2.63
CA HIS A 397 -10.75 -3.00 1.33
C HIS A 397 -12.01 -3.83 1.13
N GLY A 398 -12.52 -3.83 -0.10
CA GLY A 398 -13.61 -4.68 -0.55
C GLY A 398 -13.21 -5.59 -1.71
N PHE A 399 -13.90 -6.72 -1.83
CA PHE A 399 -13.55 -7.78 -2.77
C PHE A 399 -14.67 -8.09 -3.76
N VAL A 400 -14.32 -8.06 -5.05
CA VAL A 400 -15.10 -8.66 -6.14
C VAL A 400 -14.55 -10.05 -6.40
N ILE A 401 -15.32 -11.09 -6.10
CA ILE A 401 -14.91 -12.48 -6.29
C ILE A 401 -15.32 -12.94 -7.68
N THR A 402 -14.36 -13.21 -8.56
CA THR A 402 -14.65 -13.71 -9.91
C THR A 402 -14.47 -15.22 -10.00
N CYS A 403 -15.39 -15.89 -10.69
CA CYS A 403 -15.38 -17.35 -10.81
C CYS A 403 -15.97 -17.84 -12.13
N LEU A 404 -15.54 -19.02 -12.56
CA LEU A 404 -16.18 -19.76 -13.64
C LEU A 404 -17.43 -20.47 -13.11
N GLY A 405 -18.59 -20.17 -13.67
CA GLY A 405 -19.85 -20.73 -13.20
C GLY A 405 -20.37 -20.09 -11.91
N CYS A 406 -21.16 -20.87 -11.16
CA CYS A 406 -21.66 -20.48 -9.84
C CYS A 406 -20.86 -21.22 -8.75
N PRO A 407 -20.29 -20.51 -7.75
CA PRO A 407 -19.51 -21.14 -6.68
C PRO A 407 -20.40 -21.93 -5.71
N ASP A 408 -19.79 -22.71 -4.83
CA ASP A 408 -20.47 -23.27 -3.66
C ASP A 408 -20.82 -22.13 -2.68
N PRO A 409 -22.11 -21.92 -2.35
CA PRO A 409 -22.53 -20.86 -1.43
C PRO A 409 -21.82 -20.92 -0.06
N ARG A 410 -21.43 -22.12 0.39
CA ARG A 410 -20.74 -22.31 1.68
C ARG A 410 -19.36 -21.66 1.73
N LEU A 411 -18.66 -21.57 0.60
CA LEU A 411 -17.36 -20.91 0.53
C LEU A 411 -17.50 -19.40 0.74
N ILE A 412 -18.52 -18.81 0.13
CA ILE A 412 -18.81 -17.37 0.29
C ILE A 412 -19.29 -17.08 1.70
N GLU A 413 -20.21 -17.87 2.22
CA GLU A 413 -20.68 -17.74 3.60
C GLU A 413 -19.53 -17.87 4.61
N GLY A 414 -18.60 -18.81 4.37
CA GLY A 414 -17.38 -18.98 5.15
C GLY A 414 -16.50 -17.72 5.15
N ALA A 415 -16.29 -17.11 3.98
CA ALA A 415 -15.50 -15.89 3.86
C ALA A 415 -16.15 -14.69 4.55
N VAL A 416 -17.45 -14.47 4.36
CA VAL A 416 -18.20 -13.40 5.05
C VAL A 416 -18.21 -13.63 6.56
N ARG A 417 -18.39 -14.87 7.01
CA ARG A 417 -18.34 -15.23 8.43
C ARG A 417 -16.96 -14.97 9.04
N ALA A 418 -15.90 -15.18 8.26
CA ALA A 418 -14.53 -14.84 8.64
C ALA A 418 -14.26 -13.32 8.68
N GLY A 419 -15.20 -12.47 8.22
CA GLY A 419 -15.08 -11.01 8.24
C GLY A 419 -14.58 -10.39 6.93
N VAL A 420 -14.54 -11.16 5.84
CA VAL A 420 -14.18 -10.62 4.52
C VAL A 420 -15.34 -9.80 3.97
N HIS A 421 -15.06 -8.56 3.56
CA HIS A 421 -16.00 -7.67 2.90
C HIS A 421 -16.11 -7.99 1.42
N VAL A 422 -17.12 -8.80 1.05
CA VAL A 422 -17.39 -9.19 -0.33
C VAL A 422 -18.38 -8.20 -0.96
N ASP A 423 -17.89 -7.31 -1.83
CA ASP A 423 -18.73 -6.33 -2.54
C ASP A 423 -19.62 -7.02 -3.59
N ALA A 424 -19.05 -7.97 -4.33
CA ALA A 424 -19.72 -8.62 -5.44
C ALA A 424 -19.17 -10.02 -5.74
N LEU A 425 -20.02 -10.87 -6.30
CA LEU A 425 -19.69 -12.14 -6.92
C LEU A 425 -19.88 -12.03 -8.43
N GLU A 426 -18.78 -12.04 -9.19
CA GLU A 426 -18.82 -12.07 -10.64
C GLU A 426 -18.85 -13.52 -11.14
N VAL A 427 -20.00 -13.93 -11.69
CA VAL A 427 -20.21 -15.26 -12.26
C VAL A 427 -19.98 -15.24 -13.77
N ASN A 428 -18.94 -15.94 -14.22
CA ASN A 428 -18.61 -16.06 -15.63
C ASN A 428 -19.39 -17.24 -16.22
N LEU A 429 -20.37 -16.95 -17.08
CA LEU A 429 -21.29 -17.93 -17.65
C LEU A 429 -21.54 -17.62 -19.12
N THR A 430 -21.82 -18.62 -19.94
CA THR A 430 -22.44 -18.37 -21.26
C THR A 430 -23.89 -17.97 -21.08
N GLN A 431 -24.47 -17.27 -22.06
CA GLN A 431 -25.88 -16.84 -21.98
C GLN A 431 -26.84 -18.03 -21.74
N ALA A 432 -26.63 -19.15 -22.42
CA ALA A 432 -27.44 -20.36 -22.23
C ALA A 432 -27.33 -20.92 -20.80
N ARG A 433 -26.13 -20.85 -20.20
CA ARG A 433 -25.89 -21.34 -18.84
C ARG A 433 -26.44 -20.40 -17.77
N LEU A 434 -26.54 -19.09 -18.03
CA LEU A 434 -27.18 -18.15 -17.11
C LEU A 434 -28.63 -18.58 -16.81
N ALA A 435 -29.42 -18.83 -17.85
CA ALA A 435 -30.82 -19.26 -17.70
C ALA A 435 -30.94 -20.59 -16.94
N GLN A 436 -30.02 -21.52 -17.18
CA GLN A 436 -29.99 -22.83 -16.51
C GLN A 436 -29.54 -22.77 -15.05
N SER A 437 -28.90 -21.67 -14.63
CA SER A 437 -28.31 -21.54 -13.29
C SER A 437 -29.18 -20.76 -12.31
N ALA A 438 -30.44 -20.46 -12.67
CA ALA A 438 -31.33 -19.63 -11.86
C ALA A 438 -31.43 -20.06 -10.38
N ASP A 439 -31.63 -21.35 -10.11
CA ASP A 439 -31.74 -21.85 -8.73
C ASP A 439 -30.42 -21.77 -7.96
N ARG A 440 -29.28 -21.99 -8.64
CA ARG A 440 -27.96 -21.83 -8.03
C ARG A 440 -27.67 -20.37 -7.68
N LEU A 441 -28.02 -19.44 -8.58
CA LEU A 441 -27.89 -18.00 -8.34
C LEU A 441 -28.75 -17.54 -7.17
N ARG A 442 -30.00 -18.03 -7.07
CA ARG A 442 -30.85 -17.77 -5.89
C ARG A 442 -30.24 -18.32 -4.61
N GLY A 443 -29.63 -19.50 -4.65
CA GLY A 443 -28.89 -20.07 -3.53
C GLY A 443 -27.72 -19.20 -3.06
N LEU A 444 -26.98 -18.59 -4.01
CA LEU A 444 -25.89 -17.67 -3.69
C LEU A 444 -26.35 -16.39 -3.01
N ARG A 445 -27.51 -15.85 -3.39
CA ARG A 445 -28.10 -14.69 -2.70
C ARG A 445 -28.37 -14.95 -1.23
N GLY A 446 -28.66 -16.19 -0.86
CA GLY A 446 -28.86 -16.57 0.54
C GLY A 446 -27.57 -16.61 1.37
N ALA A 447 -26.40 -16.62 0.73
CA ALA A 447 -25.11 -16.78 1.42
C ALA A 447 -24.44 -15.46 1.81
N SER A 448 -24.75 -14.34 1.13
CA SER A 448 -24.25 -13.01 1.47
C SER A 448 -25.07 -11.90 0.80
N ASP A 449 -24.90 -10.67 1.29
CA ASP A 449 -25.45 -9.45 0.68
C ASP A 449 -24.63 -8.96 -0.54
N ALA A 450 -23.68 -9.77 -1.03
CA ALA A 450 -22.84 -9.40 -2.16
C ALA A 450 -23.65 -9.30 -3.46
N GLN A 451 -23.32 -8.32 -4.30
CA GLN A 451 -23.99 -8.17 -5.58
C GLN A 451 -23.65 -9.33 -6.52
N LEU A 452 -24.65 -9.93 -7.16
CA LEU A 452 -24.45 -10.94 -8.20
C LEU A 452 -24.25 -10.28 -9.56
N ILE A 453 -23.02 -10.29 -10.06
CA ILE A 453 -22.65 -9.67 -11.33
C ILE A 453 -22.43 -10.75 -12.39
N TYR A 454 -23.15 -10.67 -13.51
CA TYR A 454 -22.95 -11.59 -14.61
C TYR A 454 -21.88 -11.10 -15.60
N ALA A 455 -20.92 -11.96 -15.90
CA ALA A 455 -19.96 -11.74 -16.98
C ALA A 455 -20.17 -12.80 -18.08
N LYS A 456 -20.58 -12.36 -19.27
CA LYS A 456 -20.77 -13.26 -20.43
C LYS A 456 -19.44 -13.87 -20.83
N ILE A 457 -19.31 -15.19 -20.79
CA ILE A 457 -18.24 -15.91 -21.49
C ILE A 457 -18.54 -15.82 -22.98
N ARG A 458 -17.58 -15.29 -23.73
CA ARG A 458 -17.68 -15.10 -25.17
C ARG A 458 -17.31 -16.39 -25.89
N GLY A 459 -18.16 -16.80 -26.83
CA GLY A 459 -17.96 -18.00 -27.65
C GLY A 459 -17.55 -17.70 -29.09
N VAL A 460 -17.51 -18.75 -29.91
CA VAL A 460 -17.13 -18.72 -31.34
C VAL A 460 -17.97 -17.75 -32.16
N ASP A 461 -19.25 -17.63 -31.82
CA ASP A 461 -20.19 -16.77 -32.52
C ASP A 461 -20.03 -15.29 -32.13
N ASP A 462 -19.35 -15.02 -31.00
CA ASP A 462 -19.20 -13.67 -30.44
C ASP A 462 -17.93 -12.96 -30.93
N ASP A 463 -16.83 -13.71 -31.14
CA ASP A 463 -15.53 -13.19 -31.56
C ASP A 463 -15.00 -14.01 -32.75
N LYS A 464 -14.57 -13.33 -33.83
CA LYS A 464 -14.01 -14.01 -35.00
C LYS A 464 -12.71 -14.73 -34.63
N HIS A 465 -12.70 -16.05 -34.77
CA HIS A 465 -11.53 -16.89 -34.52
C HIS A 465 -10.40 -16.72 -35.54
N PHE A 466 -10.70 -16.17 -36.72
CA PHE A 466 -9.73 -15.98 -37.79
C PHE A 466 -9.92 -14.61 -38.42
N ASP A 467 -8.87 -13.78 -38.35
CA ASP A 467 -8.85 -12.42 -38.92
C ASP A 467 -8.39 -12.39 -40.39
N GLY A 468 -8.16 -13.57 -40.99
CA GLY A 468 -7.58 -13.72 -42.32
C GLY A 468 -6.09 -14.06 -42.33
N LYS A 469 -5.40 -13.94 -41.18
CA LYS A 469 -3.96 -14.22 -41.02
C LYS A 469 -3.64 -15.08 -39.79
N HIS A 470 -4.35 -14.90 -38.68
CA HIS A 470 -4.07 -15.53 -37.40
C HIS A 470 -5.31 -16.21 -36.83
N TYR A 471 -5.08 -17.35 -36.18
CA TYR A 471 -6.10 -18.11 -35.48
C TYR A 471 -6.05 -17.81 -33.98
N SER A 472 -7.17 -17.44 -33.38
CA SER A 472 -7.27 -17.00 -31.98
C SER A 472 -8.12 -17.96 -31.16
N HIS A 473 -7.55 -18.59 -30.12
CA HIS A 473 -8.24 -19.44 -29.13
C HIS A 473 -8.15 -18.80 -27.74
N PHE A 474 -8.83 -17.67 -27.56
CA PHE A 474 -8.77 -16.92 -26.31
C PHE A 474 -10.13 -16.88 -25.62
N VAL A 475 -10.12 -17.06 -24.31
CA VAL A 475 -11.32 -16.91 -23.48
C VAL A 475 -11.46 -15.44 -23.12
N ASN A 476 -12.54 -14.83 -23.61
CA ASN A 476 -12.92 -13.46 -23.25
C ASN A 476 -14.19 -13.47 -22.41
N THR A 477 -14.32 -12.46 -21.54
CA THR A 477 -15.52 -12.28 -20.73
C THR A 477 -16.04 -10.84 -20.82
N GLY A 478 -17.34 -10.69 -20.58
CA GLY A 478 -18.07 -9.42 -20.63
C GLY A 478 -18.83 -9.19 -21.94
N MET A 479 -19.90 -8.41 -21.83
CA MET A 479 -20.66 -7.88 -22.97
C MET A 479 -19.86 -6.77 -23.66
N ARG A 480 -19.94 -6.62 -24.98
CA ARG A 480 -19.47 -5.41 -25.66
C ARG A 480 -20.57 -4.34 -25.62
N PRO A 481 -20.24 -3.04 -25.62
CA PRO A 481 -21.24 -1.97 -25.65
C PRO A 481 -22.28 -2.12 -26.78
N ALA A 482 -21.85 -2.57 -27.97
CA ALA A 482 -22.73 -2.77 -29.12
C ALA A 482 -23.78 -3.89 -28.93
N GLU A 483 -23.53 -4.86 -28.05
CA GLU A 483 -24.47 -5.97 -27.80
C GLU A 483 -25.63 -5.55 -26.89
N LEU A 484 -25.49 -4.46 -26.14
CA LEU A 484 -26.47 -4.05 -25.11
C LEU A 484 -27.83 -3.70 -25.72
N ALA A 485 -27.86 -3.05 -26.88
CA ALA A 485 -29.10 -2.66 -27.56
C ALA A 485 -30.02 -3.84 -27.91
N GLY A 486 -29.45 -5.05 -28.09
CA GLY A 486 -30.19 -6.28 -28.40
C GLY A 486 -30.40 -7.20 -27.19
N ALA A 487 -29.91 -6.85 -26.01
CA ALA A 487 -29.83 -7.74 -24.87
C ALA A 487 -31.00 -7.60 -23.89
N ALA A 488 -32.24 -7.54 -24.37
CA ALA A 488 -33.44 -7.40 -23.51
C ALA A 488 -33.54 -8.49 -22.42
N TRP A 489 -32.95 -9.67 -22.66
CA TRP A 489 -32.86 -10.76 -21.69
C TRP A 489 -32.00 -10.42 -20.45
N LEU A 490 -31.02 -9.51 -20.55
CA LEU A 490 -30.26 -9.04 -19.39
C LEU A 490 -31.16 -8.27 -18.45
N ARG A 491 -31.92 -7.30 -18.99
CA ARG A 491 -32.91 -6.54 -18.23
C ARG A 491 -33.96 -7.44 -17.60
N GLN A 492 -34.42 -8.46 -18.31
CA GLN A 492 -35.34 -9.46 -17.74
C GLN A 492 -34.69 -10.26 -16.60
N SER A 493 -33.41 -10.60 -16.71
CA SER A 493 -32.66 -11.32 -15.67
C SER A 493 -32.48 -10.45 -14.42
N VAL A 494 -32.22 -9.14 -14.59
CA VAL A 494 -32.20 -8.16 -13.49
C VAL A 494 -33.58 -8.03 -12.85
N ALA A 495 -34.62 -7.80 -13.64
CA ALA A 495 -35.99 -7.64 -13.14
C ALA A 495 -36.52 -8.90 -12.43
N ALA A 496 -36.06 -10.09 -12.84
CA ALA A 496 -36.36 -11.36 -12.17
C ALA A 496 -35.52 -11.59 -10.91
N GLY A 497 -34.63 -10.67 -10.55
CA GLY A 497 -33.73 -10.78 -9.41
C GLY A 497 -32.69 -11.89 -9.56
N LEU A 498 -32.37 -12.35 -10.77
CA LEU A 498 -31.33 -13.38 -10.97
C LEU A 498 -29.92 -12.81 -10.82
N ILE A 499 -29.74 -11.55 -11.22
CA ILE A 499 -28.48 -10.81 -11.18
C ILE A 499 -28.75 -9.36 -10.74
N ASP A 500 -27.77 -8.70 -10.14
CA ASP A 500 -27.83 -7.30 -9.72
C ASP A 500 -27.14 -6.36 -10.71
N GLY A 501 -26.47 -6.95 -11.70
CA GLY A 501 -25.64 -6.24 -12.64
C GLY A 501 -24.90 -7.15 -13.60
N TYR A 502 -24.14 -6.54 -14.50
CA TYR A 502 -23.34 -7.28 -15.46
C TYR A 502 -22.08 -6.54 -15.87
N THR A 503 -21.12 -7.29 -16.40
CA THR A 503 -19.82 -6.79 -16.84
C THR A 503 -19.84 -6.44 -18.32
N VAL A 504 -19.42 -5.22 -18.65
CA VAL A 504 -19.18 -4.74 -20.01
C VAL A 504 -17.69 -4.59 -20.24
N ARG A 505 -17.18 -5.27 -21.27
CA ARG A 505 -15.78 -5.20 -21.68
C ARG A 505 -15.50 -3.91 -22.44
N LEU A 506 -14.47 -3.19 -22.01
CA LEU A 506 -13.96 -1.98 -22.65
C LEU A 506 -12.53 -2.26 -23.13
N ASP A 507 -12.38 -2.45 -24.44
CA ASP A 507 -11.09 -2.73 -25.06
C ASP A 507 -10.19 -1.49 -25.08
N TRP A 508 -8.88 -1.69 -25.24
CA TRP A 508 -7.92 -0.60 -25.36
C TRP A 508 -8.34 0.40 -26.45
N GLY A 509 -8.16 1.70 -26.15
CA GLY A 509 -8.58 2.80 -27.03
C GLY A 509 -10.06 3.20 -26.92
N THR A 510 -10.86 2.53 -26.07
CA THR A 510 -12.24 2.96 -25.80
C THR A 510 -12.28 4.32 -25.10
N ASP A 511 -13.06 5.28 -25.63
CA ASP A 511 -13.38 6.53 -24.93
C ASP A 511 -14.25 6.23 -23.70
N ILE A 512 -13.64 6.32 -22.51
CA ILE A 512 -14.27 6.00 -21.24
C ILE A 512 -15.44 6.94 -20.92
N HIS A 513 -15.37 8.23 -21.24
CA HIS A 513 -16.44 9.17 -20.94
C HIS A 513 -17.64 8.96 -21.88
N ALA A 514 -17.40 8.67 -23.16
CA ALA A 514 -18.46 8.30 -24.09
C ALA A 514 -19.12 6.98 -23.70
N ALA A 515 -18.32 5.96 -23.36
CA ALA A 515 -18.82 4.69 -22.85
C ALA A 515 -19.64 4.91 -21.57
N HIS A 516 -19.12 5.69 -20.61
CA HIS A 516 -19.79 5.96 -19.34
C HIS A 516 -21.18 6.56 -19.55
N ARG A 517 -21.35 7.56 -20.43
CA ARG A 517 -22.67 8.14 -20.71
C ARG A 517 -23.69 7.11 -21.20
N SER A 518 -23.24 6.17 -22.03
CA SER A 518 -24.08 5.08 -22.54
C SER A 518 -24.41 4.08 -21.42
N LEU A 519 -23.39 3.63 -20.70
CA LEU A 519 -23.54 2.65 -19.61
C LEU A 519 -24.36 3.19 -18.44
N SER A 520 -24.17 4.45 -18.03
CA SER A 520 -24.95 5.10 -16.97
C SER A 520 -26.43 5.22 -17.34
N ARG A 521 -26.75 5.47 -18.61
CA ARG A 521 -28.13 5.44 -19.09
C ARG A 521 -28.69 4.02 -19.00
N GLN A 522 -27.95 3.04 -19.54
CA GLN A 522 -28.36 1.65 -19.53
C GLN A 522 -28.57 1.11 -18.10
N ALA A 523 -27.64 1.39 -17.18
CA ALA A 523 -27.73 1.01 -15.77
C ALA A 523 -29.01 1.54 -15.11
N ARG A 524 -29.41 2.79 -15.42
CA ARG A 524 -30.67 3.37 -14.92
C ARG A 524 -31.91 2.75 -15.55
N GLU A 525 -31.87 2.47 -16.86
CA GLU A 525 -32.99 1.84 -17.57
C GLU A 525 -33.24 0.39 -17.11
N ASP A 526 -32.15 -0.32 -16.82
CA ASP A 526 -32.18 -1.71 -16.36
C ASP A 526 -32.35 -1.83 -14.84
N GLY A 527 -32.04 -0.76 -14.08
CA GLY A 527 -32.11 -0.75 -12.62
C GLY A 527 -31.01 -1.60 -11.97
N CYS A 528 -29.80 -1.58 -12.53
CA CYS A 528 -28.68 -2.43 -12.12
C CYS A 528 -27.36 -1.67 -12.00
N VAL A 529 -26.31 -2.35 -11.52
CA VAL A 529 -24.93 -1.86 -11.60
C VAL A 529 -24.23 -2.44 -12.83
N ILE A 530 -23.44 -1.63 -13.53
CA ILE A 530 -22.61 -2.08 -14.65
C ILE A 530 -21.14 -1.98 -14.27
N TRP A 531 -20.40 -3.06 -14.48
CA TRP A 531 -18.94 -3.09 -14.33
C TRP A 531 -18.24 -2.96 -15.67
N GLY A 532 -17.59 -1.83 -15.93
CA GLY A 532 -16.68 -1.64 -17.05
C GLY A 532 -15.36 -2.38 -16.81
N ALA A 533 -15.17 -3.53 -17.45
CA ALA A 533 -13.91 -4.26 -17.44
C ALA A 533 -12.93 -3.64 -18.44
N VAL A 534 -12.05 -2.78 -17.95
CA VAL A 534 -11.06 -2.04 -18.74
C VAL A 534 -9.88 -2.96 -19.06
N LYS A 535 -9.61 -3.15 -20.35
CA LYS A 535 -8.53 -4.02 -20.83
C LYS A 535 -7.32 -3.18 -21.22
N LEU A 536 -6.20 -3.42 -20.54
CA LEU A 536 -4.92 -2.78 -20.87
C LEU A 536 -4.20 -3.49 -22.02
N ALA A 537 -4.61 -4.71 -22.37
CA ALA A 537 -4.04 -5.42 -23.50
C ALA A 537 -4.42 -4.73 -24.82
N HIS A 538 -3.43 -4.47 -25.68
CA HIS A 538 -3.65 -3.87 -26.99
C HIS A 538 -3.88 -4.93 -28.08
N GLU A 539 -2.79 -5.51 -28.61
CA GLU A 539 -2.85 -6.50 -29.68
C GLU A 539 -2.19 -7.81 -29.27
N LEU A 540 -2.55 -8.89 -29.96
CA LEU A 540 -1.94 -10.20 -29.76
C LEU A 540 -0.42 -10.13 -30.01
N ALA A 541 0.34 -10.72 -29.09
CA ALA A 541 1.80 -10.78 -29.13
C ALA A 541 2.51 -9.42 -29.17
N SER A 542 1.80 -8.35 -28.77
CA SER A 542 2.34 -7.00 -28.63
C SER A 542 2.25 -6.55 -27.18
N ALA A 543 3.28 -5.88 -26.69
CA ALA A 543 3.30 -5.32 -25.35
C ALA A 543 2.61 -3.94 -25.35
N ASN A 544 1.72 -3.70 -24.40
CA ASN A 544 1.28 -2.33 -24.11
C ASN A 544 2.08 -1.75 -22.94
N GLU A 545 3.10 -0.97 -23.27
CA GLU A 545 4.05 -0.38 -22.30
C GLU A 545 3.89 1.15 -22.18
N ASP A 546 2.80 1.70 -22.72
CA ASP A 546 2.53 3.14 -22.70
C ASP A 546 1.97 3.58 -21.34
N ASP A 547 2.88 3.81 -20.39
CA ASP A 547 2.54 4.22 -19.02
C ASP A 547 1.73 5.52 -18.98
N MET A 548 1.92 6.45 -19.92
CA MET A 548 1.17 7.71 -19.98
C MET A 548 -0.26 7.49 -20.43
N ALA A 549 -0.48 6.72 -21.51
CA ALA A 549 -1.81 6.38 -21.97
C ALA A 549 -2.59 5.59 -20.91
N ILE A 550 -1.93 4.64 -20.21
CA ILE A 550 -2.54 3.90 -19.11
C ILE A 550 -2.91 4.86 -17.97
N ALA A 551 -2.02 5.78 -17.58
CA ALA A 551 -2.30 6.74 -16.51
C ALA A 551 -3.45 7.70 -16.85
N ALA A 552 -3.51 8.20 -18.09
CA ALA A 552 -4.63 9.00 -18.58
C ALA A 552 -5.96 8.21 -18.57
N LEU A 553 -5.92 6.93 -18.94
CA LEU A 553 -7.07 6.04 -18.90
C LEU A 553 -7.57 5.79 -17.46
N VAL A 554 -6.65 5.62 -16.50
CA VAL A 554 -6.99 5.53 -15.07
C VAL A 554 -7.67 6.82 -14.60
N ALA A 555 -7.17 7.98 -15.00
CA ALA A 555 -7.77 9.25 -14.63
C ALA A 555 -9.19 9.42 -15.19
N ASP A 556 -9.41 9.06 -16.46
CA ASP A 556 -10.74 9.09 -17.09
C ASP A 556 -11.71 8.17 -16.36
N ALA A 557 -11.30 6.94 -16.07
CA ALA A 557 -12.11 5.96 -15.35
C ALA A 557 -12.43 6.46 -13.93
N TYR A 558 -11.45 7.03 -13.23
CA TYR A 558 -11.64 7.62 -11.91
C TYR A 558 -12.70 8.72 -11.91
N ILE A 559 -12.59 9.67 -12.85
CA ILE A 559 -13.56 10.76 -12.99
C ILE A 559 -14.94 10.19 -13.34
N ALA A 560 -15.01 9.29 -14.32
CA ALA A 560 -16.25 8.66 -14.75
C ALA A 560 -16.94 7.90 -13.60
N ALA A 561 -16.19 7.12 -12.82
CA ALA A 561 -16.69 6.38 -11.66
C ALA A 561 -17.29 7.27 -10.55
N ARG A 562 -16.99 8.58 -10.56
CA ARG A 562 -17.51 9.56 -9.61
C ARG A 562 -18.65 10.41 -10.17
N MET A 563 -19.04 10.22 -11.43
CA MET A 563 -20.18 10.92 -12.04
C MET A 563 -21.52 10.35 -11.59
N ASP A 564 -21.59 9.04 -11.32
CA ASP A 564 -22.72 8.35 -10.67
C ASP A 564 -22.29 6.98 -10.11
N GLU A 565 -23.18 6.34 -9.35
CA GLU A 565 -22.92 5.07 -8.68
C GLU A 565 -23.29 3.82 -9.51
N GLY A 566 -23.93 4.02 -10.66
CA GLY A 566 -24.44 2.93 -11.50
C GLY A 566 -23.37 2.24 -12.33
N VAL A 567 -22.22 2.88 -12.54
CA VAL A 567 -21.11 2.34 -13.31
C VAL A 567 -19.82 2.33 -12.49
N ARG A 568 -19.18 1.17 -12.41
CA ARG A 568 -17.87 0.96 -11.77
C ARG A 568 -16.88 0.42 -12.78
N TYR A 569 -15.58 0.56 -12.53
CA TYR A 569 -14.53 0.12 -13.44
C TYR A 569 -13.58 -0.86 -12.76
N ALA A 570 -13.27 -1.95 -13.46
CA ALA A 570 -12.26 -2.92 -13.04
C ALA A 570 -11.18 -3.00 -14.11
N PHE A 571 -9.97 -2.55 -13.76
CA PHE A 571 -8.78 -2.71 -14.58
C PHE A 571 -8.33 -4.16 -14.52
N ASP A 572 -8.02 -4.74 -15.67
CA ASP A 572 -7.70 -6.16 -15.76
C ASP A 572 -6.28 -6.52 -15.28
N THR A 573 -5.47 -5.54 -14.88
CA THR A 573 -4.04 -5.70 -14.61
C THR A 573 -3.58 -4.79 -13.48
N PHE A 574 -3.41 -5.34 -12.28
CA PHE A 574 -2.81 -4.64 -11.14
C PHE A 574 -1.28 -4.56 -11.24
N MET A 575 -0.62 -5.71 -11.41
CA MET A 575 0.83 -5.81 -11.61
C MET A 575 1.11 -6.21 -13.06
N ASP A 576 2.20 -5.70 -13.63
CA ASP A 576 2.67 -6.01 -14.98
C ASP A 576 2.52 -7.50 -15.33
N VAL A 577 1.97 -7.73 -16.52
CA VAL A 577 1.97 -9.04 -17.16
C VAL A 577 3.07 -8.99 -18.21
N ASP A 578 4.21 -9.58 -17.89
CA ASP A 578 5.44 -9.60 -18.70
C ASP A 578 5.60 -10.90 -19.50
N ARG A 579 4.62 -11.81 -19.42
CA ARG A 579 4.63 -13.15 -20.03
C ARG A 579 3.28 -13.44 -20.69
N GLY A 580 3.30 -14.24 -21.75
CA GLY A 580 2.11 -14.73 -22.44
C GLY A 580 1.70 -13.90 -23.67
N TYR A 581 0.44 -14.03 -24.08
CA TYR A 581 -0.06 -13.52 -25.36
C TYR A 581 -0.32 -12.01 -25.40
N PHE A 582 -0.47 -11.38 -24.23
CA PHE A 582 -0.82 -9.96 -24.12
C PHE A 582 0.02 -9.27 -23.05
N PRO A 583 1.34 -9.12 -23.24
CA PRO A 583 2.15 -8.38 -22.29
C PRO A 583 1.67 -6.94 -22.14
N ARG A 584 1.73 -6.39 -20.93
CA ARG A 584 1.27 -5.03 -20.63
C ARG A 584 1.66 -4.56 -19.23
N ASN A 585 1.82 -3.26 -19.10
CA ASN A 585 2.04 -2.61 -17.82
C ASN A 585 0.75 -2.53 -17.00
N GLY A 586 0.89 -2.55 -15.68
CA GLY A 586 -0.19 -2.36 -14.70
C GLY A 586 -0.02 -1.08 -13.86
N PHE A 587 -0.56 -1.12 -12.64
CA PHE A 587 -0.34 -0.09 -11.63
C PHE A 587 1.04 -0.20 -10.96
N ILE A 588 1.59 -1.41 -10.90
CA ILE A 588 2.92 -1.68 -10.35
C ILE A 588 3.74 -2.59 -11.27
N ASP A 589 5.05 -2.46 -11.21
CA ASP A 589 5.97 -3.32 -11.95
C ASP A 589 6.22 -4.69 -11.27
N ARG A 590 7.08 -5.51 -11.88
CA ARG A 590 7.46 -6.85 -11.37
C ARG A 590 8.38 -6.82 -10.13
N ARG A 591 8.86 -5.65 -9.73
CA ARG A 591 9.54 -5.39 -8.45
C ARG A 591 8.60 -4.75 -7.44
N TYR A 592 7.31 -4.61 -7.77
CA TYR A 592 6.29 -3.98 -6.95
C TYR A 592 6.48 -2.47 -6.76
N ASP A 593 7.13 -1.81 -7.72
CA ASP A 593 7.26 -0.36 -7.74
C ASP A 593 6.04 0.32 -8.40
N PRO A 594 5.52 1.41 -7.83
CA PRO A 594 4.41 2.16 -8.42
C PRO A 594 4.78 2.71 -9.79
N ARG A 595 4.00 2.33 -10.80
CA ARG A 595 4.02 2.94 -12.12
C ARG A 595 3.23 4.25 -12.12
N LEU A 596 3.27 4.97 -13.23
CA LEU A 596 2.59 6.24 -13.39
C LEU A 596 1.08 6.15 -13.10
N ALA A 597 0.43 5.06 -13.50
CA ALA A 597 -0.97 4.81 -13.23
C ALA A 597 -1.33 4.80 -11.73
N ALA A 598 -0.48 4.20 -10.88
CA ALA A 598 -0.65 4.23 -9.43
C ALA A 598 -0.46 5.63 -8.87
N ARG A 599 0.51 6.40 -9.38
CA ARG A 599 0.77 7.79 -8.95
C ARG A 599 -0.40 8.72 -9.29
N VAL A 600 -0.94 8.61 -10.50
CA VAL A 600 -2.12 9.40 -10.90
C VAL A 600 -3.33 9.04 -10.04
N LEU A 601 -3.56 7.74 -9.78
CA LEU A 601 -4.64 7.32 -8.87
C LEU A 601 -4.44 7.87 -7.45
N ALA A 602 -3.23 7.78 -6.90
CA ALA A 602 -2.86 8.36 -5.61
C ALA A 602 -3.16 9.86 -5.57
N GLY A 603 -2.71 10.56 -6.62
CA GLY A 603 -2.87 11.99 -6.80
C GLY A 603 -4.32 12.44 -6.79
N LEU A 604 -5.16 11.76 -7.58
CA LEU A 604 -6.59 12.03 -7.64
C LEU A 604 -7.29 11.74 -6.31
N ASN A 605 -6.92 10.67 -5.62
CA ASN A 605 -7.46 10.33 -4.31
C ASN A 605 -7.12 11.35 -3.22
N ALA A 606 -5.89 11.87 -3.22
CA ALA A 606 -5.44 12.83 -2.22
C ALA A 606 -5.92 14.26 -2.48
N LEU A 607 -6.02 14.66 -3.75
CA LEU A 607 -6.19 16.08 -4.12
C LEU A 607 -7.62 16.46 -4.49
N LEU A 608 -8.45 15.52 -4.95
CA LEU A 608 -9.85 15.80 -5.24
C LEU A 608 -10.70 15.59 -3.98
N PRO A 609 -11.57 16.54 -3.61
CA PRO A 609 -12.43 16.39 -2.43
C PRO A 609 -13.35 15.19 -2.57
N HIS A 610 -13.84 14.66 -1.45
CA HIS A 610 -14.87 13.62 -1.44
C HIS A 610 -16.16 14.12 -2.13
N GLY A 611 -16.89 13.20 -2.78
CA GLY A 611 -18.21 13.48 -3.34
C GLY A 611 -18.34 13.29 -4.85
N ARG A 612 -19.56 13.52 -5.33
CA ARG A 612 -19.97 13.30 -6.73
C ARG A 612 -19.43 14.41 -7.63
N ILE A 613 -19.00 14.04 -8.84
CA ILE A 613 -18.69 14.97 -9.91
C ILE A 613 -19.99 15.30 -10.67
N HIS A 614 -20.41 16.55 -10.64
CA HIS A 614 -21.72 16.98 -11.16
C HIS A 614 -21.74 17.21 -12.66
N SER A 615 -20.62 17.65 -13.23
CA SER A 615 -20.47 17.92 -14.65
C SER A 615 -19.07 17.57 -15.10
N VAL A 616 -18.95 17.02 -16.30
CA VAL A 616 -17.69 16.70 -16.96
C VAL A 616 -17.77 17.18 -18.40
N ASN A 617 -16.84 18.03 -18.82
CA ASN A 617 -16.67 18.44 -20.21
C ASN A 617 -15.25 18.07 -20.68
N VAL A 618 -15.15 17.37 -21.81
CA VAL A 618 -13.87 16.89 -22.34
C VAL A 618 -13.53 17.67 -23.60
N THR A 619 -12.36 18.29 -23.62
CA THR A 619 -11.82 19.02 -24.77
C THR A 619 -10.52 18.34 -25.21
N GLY A 620 -10.46 17.86 -26.46
CA GLY A 620 -9.27 17.23 -27.02
C GLY A 620 -8.62 18.07 -28.12
N THR A 621 -7.33 17.86 -28.35
CA THR A 621 -6.60 18.40 -29.51
C THR A 621 -6.26 17.30 -30.52
N SER A 622 -5.93 17.70 -31.74
CA SER A 622 -5.42 16.77 -32.76
C SER A 622 -4.07 16.14 -32.40
N SER A 623 -3.35 16.72 -31.44
CA SER A 623 -2.08 16.20 -30.92
C SER A 623 -2.26 15.16 -29.81
N GLY A 624 -3.49 14.73 -29.51
CA GLY A 624 -3.79 13.74 -28.46
C GLY A 624 -3.87 14.31 -27.04
N ALA A 625 -3.60 15.61 -26.85
CA ALA A 625 -3.77 16.24 -25.55
C ALA A 625 -5.26 16.42 -25.21
N LYS A 626 -5.59 16.31 -23.93
CA LYS A 626 -6.96 16.28 -23.44
C LYS A 626 -7.09 17.10 -22.17
N ARG A 627 -8.15 17.90 -22.06
CA ARG A 627 -8.57 18.60 -20.85
C ARG A 627 -9.95 18.13 -20.42
N ILE A 628 -10.10 17.81 -19.15
CA ILE A 628 -11.36 17.45 -18.51
C ILE A 628 -11.71 18.54 -17.51
N ASP A 629 -12.74 19.31 -17.82
CA ASP A 629 -13.30 20.33 -16.94
C ASP A 629 -14.39 19.68 -16.07
N MET A 630 -14.25 19.75 -14.74
CA MET A 630 -15.15 19.08 -13.80
C MET A 630 -15.59 19.98 -12.64
N ARG A 631 -16.76 19.70 -12.07
CA ARG A 631 -17.28 20.40 -10.88
C ARG A 631 -17.58 19.44 -9.74
N ILE A 632 -17.05 19.75 -8.55
CA ILE A 632 -17.32 19.02 -7.31
C ILE A 632 -17.77 20.05 -6.28
N GLY A 633 -19.02 19.93 -5.82
CA GLY A 633 -19.66 21.03 -5.09
C GLY A 633 -19.68 22.32 -5.92
N ASP A 634 -19.25 23.42 -5.30
CA ASP A 634 -19.22 24.74 -5.93
C ASP A 634 -17.93 25.04 -6.71
N GLU A 635 -16.91 24.19 -6.57
CA GLU A 635 -15.58 24.38 -7.11
C GLU A 635 -15.39 23.72 -8.48
N ALA A 636 -14.51 24.33 -9.29
CA ALA A 636 -14.12 23.83 -10.59
C ALA A 636 -12.71 23.26 -10.54
N TYR A 637 -12.53 22.08 -11.13
CA TYR A 637 -11.27 21.37 -11.23
C TYR A 637 -11.01 21.05 -12.70
N HIS A 638 -9.74 21.01 -13.10
CA HIS A 638 -9.36 20.68 -14.46
C HIS A 638 -8.27 19.62 -14.45
N LEU A 639 -8.45 18.53 -15.19
CA LEU A 639 -7.40 17.56 -15.43
C LEU A 639 -6.91 17.68 -16.86
N VAL A 640 -5.61 17.85 -17.07
CA VAL A 640 -5.01 17.98 -18.40
C VAL A 640 -4.01 16.85 -18.60
N SER A 641 -4.09 16.13 -19.72
CA SER A 641 -3.15 15.07 -20.08
C SER A 641 -2.59 15.26 -21.49
N GLY A 642 -1.33 14.87 -21.72
CA GLY A 642 -0.66 14.84 -23.04
C GLY A 642 0.70 15.51 -23.03
N ALA A 643 1.32 15.66 -24.20
CA ALA A 643 2.61 16.34 -24.35
C ALA A 643 2.63 17.73 -23.70
N HIS A 644 3.69 18.05 -22.95
CA HIS A 644 3.78 19.26 -22.12
C HIS A 644 3.30 20.55 -22.81
N ALA A 645 3.83 20.86 -23.99
CA ALA A 645 3.47 22.08 -24.73
C ALA A 645 1.97 22.12 -25.11
N ALA A 646 1.39 20.98 -25.46
CA ALA A 646 -0.04 20.89 -25.77
C ALA A 646 -0.91 20.97 -24.49
N ALA A 647 -0.44 20.37 -23.39
CA ALA A 647 -1.07 20.49 -22.08
C ALA A 647 -1.04 21.94 -21.55
N GLU A 648 0.07 22.66 -21.72
CA GLU A 648 0.18 24.09 -21.41
C GLU A 648 -0.78 24.93 -22.26
N ALA A 649 -0.84 24.69 -23.56
CA ALA A 649 -1.77 25.39 -24.45
C ALA A 649 -3.23 25.23 -24.00
N LEU A 650 -3.64 24.01 -23.61
CA LEU A 650 -4.97 23.73 -23.07
C LEU A 650 -5.25 24.39 -21.71
N SER A 651 -4.20 24.72 -20.95
CA SER A 651 -4.28 25.33 -19.62
C SER A 651 -4.22 26.86 -19.65
N SER A 652 -3.69 27.45 -20.72
CA SER A 652 -3.38 28.89 -20.84
C SER A 652 -4.56 29.86 -20.65
N GLY A 653 -5.80 29.39 -20.82
CA GLY A 653 -7.03 30.18 -20.64
C GLY A 653 -7.68 30.04 -19.25
N LEU A 654 -7.10 29.27 -18.35
CA LEU A 654 -7.64 29.05 -17.00
C LEU A 654 -7.27 30.20 -16.06
N ALA A 655 -8.04 30.39 -15.00
CA ALA A 655 -7.85 31.51 -14.08
C ALA A 655 -6.45 31.45 -13.41
N PRO A 656 -5.73 32.58 -13.29
CA PRO A 656 -4.35 32.61 -12.80
C PRO A 656 -4.19 32.30 -11.31
N ARG A 657 -5.30 32.15 -10.56
CA ARG A 657 -5.30 31.79 -9.14
C ARG A 657 -5.29 30.28 -8.88
N LEU A 658 -5.41 29.45 -9.92
CA LEU A 658 -5.47 28.00 -9.76
C LEU A 658 -4.07 27.42 -9.54
N ARG A 659 -3.98 26.42 -8.65
CA ARG A 659 -2.76 25.65 -8.42
C ARG A 659 -2.69 24.48 -9.40
N THR A 660 -1.60 24.38 -10.15
CA THR A 660 -1.27 23.24 -11.01
C THR A 660 -0.38 22.26 -10.25
N ILE A 661 -0.75 20.98 -10.24
CA ILE A 661 0.04 19.89 -9.67
C ILE A 661 0.25 18.87 -10.79
N ASP A 662 1.50 18.62 -11.14
CA ASP A 662 1.87 17.56 -12.06
C ASP A 662 1.85 16.22 -11.32
N LEU A 663 0.98 15.31 -11.74
CA LEU A 663 0.84 13.97 -11.15
C LEU A 663 1.84 12.97 -11.72
N THR A 664 2.72 13.42 -12.63
CA THR A 664 3.67 12.62 -13.38
C THR A 664 5.12 12.93 -13.07
N GLU A 665 5.41 14.14 -12.58
CA GLU A 665 6.75 14.58 -12.21
C GLU A 665 7.23 13.95 -10.89
N ASP A 666 8.47 13.44 -10.93
CA ASP A 666 9.23 12.98 -9.77
C ASP A 666 10.47 13.90 -9.50
N GLY A 667 10.53 15.09 -10.12
CA GLY A 667 11.64 16.05 -10.00
C GLY A 667 12.68 16.00 -11.13
N GLY A 668 12.25 15.78 -12.40
CA GLY A 668 13.12 15.84 -13.59
C GLY A 668 12.55 16.80 -14.65
N ASP A 669 13.42 17.34 -15.51
CA ASP A 669 13.10 18.36 -16.53
C ASP A 669 11.80 18.03 -17.30
N GLY A 670 10.84 18.96 -17.25
CA GLY A 670 9.47 18.85 -17.79
C GLY A 670 9.36 18.73 -19.32
N ALA A 671 10.24 18.00 -20.00
CA ALA A 671 10.27 17.86 -21.46
C ALA A 671 9.44 16.68 -22.00
N GLY A 672 8.56 16.07 -21.21
CA GLY A 672 7.78 14.87 -21.56
C GLY A 672 6.27 15.06 -21.72
N GLU A 673 5.53 13.96 -21.74
CA GLU A 673 4.07 13.97 -21.55
C GLU A 673 3.72 14.10 -20.06
N THR A 674 2.54 14.63 -19.75
CA THR A 674 2.13 14.96 -18.37
C THR A 674 0.64 14.68 -18.13
N VAL A 675 0.26 14.56 -16.86
CA VAL A 675 -1.09 14.58 -16.31
C VAL A 675 -1.10 15.61 -15.18
N ARG A 676 -1.81 16.72 -15.37
CA ARG A 676 -1.86 17.85 -14.44
C ARG A 676 -3.23 18.02 -13.85
N LEU A 677 -3.31 18.09 -12.53
CA LEU A 677 -4.50 18.56 -11.84
C LEU A 677 -4.38 20.06 -11.56
N ILE A 678 -5.35 20.82 -12.04
CA ILE A 678 -5.48 22.25 -11.81
C ILE A 678 -6.70 22.46 -10.91
N ARG A 679 -6.48 23.06 -9.74
CA ARG A 679 -7.48 23.19 -8.69
C ARG A 679 -7.51 24.60 -8.08
N PRO A 680 -8.61 25.01 -7.42
CA PRO A 680 -8.70 26.27 -6.71
C PRO A 680 -7.64 26.44 -5.62
#